data_AF-A0A5C6ADZ3-F1
#
_entry.id   AF-A0A5C6ADZ3-F1
#
_cell.length_a   1.000
_cell.length_b   1.000
_cell.length_c   1.000
_cell.angle_alpha   90.00
_cell.angle_beta   90.00
_cell.angle_gamma   90.00
#
_symmetry.space_group_name_H-M   'P 1'
#
loop_
_entity.id
_entity.type
_entity.pdbx_description
1 polymer ?
#
loop_
_entity_poly.entity_id
_entity_poly.type
_entity_poly.pdbx_seq_one_letter_code
_entity_poly.pdbx_strand_id
1 'polypeptide(L)'
;MRLFDARGAEPALVLDHGGDQTFADRAGGEKCVATPTEILGLLLEVADAVAEAHHFGLTHGALRSDTIGVVDGAPRLEFTGFAVATEAADAELGTHESKAADACAFAELIAWALERAGVEEFCRDASHREAARLRQLIARQLAPTGDQPPIALYAECLRSIVAPEGVTEARQAAENTAEIPRVPVDVLDSDTTSEMPPSLASSDGTHEVDLSRPASLIVGRNREPVVGDRLGRFQIERKLGEGGMGAVFKAIDLGSGEPVAVKVLSQSAMLRGNAVRRFAKEARLLASLNNPHITNLIEVSEEEGLHFIALEYVDGIDVGQVLRNQGRLKERAALSIAADVALALVDAHRREIVHRDIKPENILLVGCKGGDKIGDPPPRAKLADFGIARHIDQSESLAVTQAGALLGTPKYMSPEQCRGRGDVAPQSDVYSLGVTLFELLAGEAPFVADDPMALAGKHCFDAPPALRKLVSDLSEPTAELVAKCLAKRPEDRFADADAVLKAIDRLLRGEPTHAAQRPLLPSHDASRVIGSTMTWRMESSADSLWPYVSNTERLNRAIGLPPVEYRTVNDPQLGVRRFATIRIAGFAMSWEEHPFEWVEGRRMSVFREFSGGPFQWFISTVELVPDAESGCELRHTINILPRNAIGRLIARVETGSKCRRSLDKVYRRIDETLAAQKCGVLSDAFEATPRLKRRQQERLVIGEQALVTEGVPRSLAETLVRFLREAPDQEVAKIRPVRLARQLGVNEDELLDTCLRSVSQGLLTLQWDLLCPTCRVAADAQSSLREIKSHTHCEACDLDFKSDVSGAIELVFRAHSEVRDVSVGLYCIGGPWHAPHVVMQLRLEPGERVETELALTPGDYVLRGPRLTQAYSIRVASTGAPSCQEFVLKEGGELDRTYVLRAGGQSLSFENTHPSQQLVRLERTIPRDDVYTAARASATPRFRELFPAEVLESGRLVAAEQVTMLTASIPSIDELYNSRGDAEAYSLVERHLSECGASIRSHGGEVVKVIGETIVASFNNARRAVEAAFDLATRRDGERLTLAVGVHRGPALVTTANDRLDYFGATARQATALPSVAGEGIALTEAVLAEPEVAGWLAGEGRVGKVRIIDLPGKSGQVIQFYESA
;
A
#
# COMPACT_ATOMS: atom_id res chain seq x y z
N MET A 1 14.09 -24.39 3.73
CA MET A 1 14.84 -25.22 2.75
C MET A 1 15.57 -24.31 1.75
N ARG A 2 16.89 -24.44 1.50
CA ARG A 2 17.60 -23.66 0.45
C ARG A 2 17.73 -24.53 -0.81
N LEU A 3 17.08 -24.15 -1.91
CA LEU A 3 17.23 -24.82 -3.21
C LEU A 3 18.40 -24.18 -4.00
N PHE A 4 19.34 -25.04 -4.41
CA PHE A 4 20.52 -24.70 -5.22
C PHE A 4 20.24 -24.77 -6.73
N ASP A 5 20.99 -23.97 -7.49
CA ASP A 5 21.05 -23.93 -8.96
C ASP A 5 21.99 -25.02 -9.51
N ALA A 6 21.56 -25.70 -10.57
CA ALA A 6 22.32 -26.71 -11.29
C ALA A 6 23.35 -26.05 -12.23
N ARG A 7 24.59 -25.86 -11.74
CA ARG A 7 25.85 -26.07 -12.48
C ARG A 7 27.09 -25.73 -11.61
N GLY A 8 27.49 -26.71 -10.79
CA GLY A 8 28.88 -27.04 -10.47
C GLY A 8 29.80 -25.95 -9.92
N ALA A 9 29.70 -25.68 -8.62
CA ALA A 9 30.85 -25.42 -7.73
C ALA A 9 30.40 -25.62 -6.27
N GLU A 10 31.02 -26.55 -5.54
CA GLU A 10 30.81 -26.75 -4.10
C GLU A 10 31.21 -25.49 -3.29
N PRO A 11 30.54 -25.22 -2.16
CA PRO A 11 31.09 -25.71 -0.89
C PRO A 11 30.05 -26.19 0.15
N ALA A 12 30.42 -27.33 0.77
CA ALA A 12 30.14 -27.75 2.14
C ALA A 12 28.69 -28.04 2.59
N LEU A 13 28.23 -29.27 2.31
CA LEU A 13 27.61 -30.09 3.35
C LEU A 13 28.39 -31.42 3.37
N VAL A 14 29.30 -31.56 4.33
CA VAL A 14 30.04 -32.81 4.52
C VAL A 14 29.08 -33.85 5.07
N LEU A 15 28.90 -34.91 4.28
CA LEU A 15 28.40 -36.22 4.71
C LEU A 15 29.33 -36.76 5.80
N ASP A 16 28.81 -37.00 7.00
CA ASP A 16 29.44 -37.95 7.91
C ASP A 16 28.83 -39.33 7.65
N HIS A 17 29.48 -40.10 6.77
CA HIS A 17 29.30 -41.53 6.72
C HIS A 17 30.05 -42.16 7.90
N GLY A 18 29.31 -42.40 8.98
CA GLY A 18 29.87 -42.89 10.24
C GLY A 18 28.96 -43.86 11.02
N GLY A 19 28.51 -44.95 10.38
CA GLY A 19 28.13 -46.19 11.07
C GLY A 19 26.63 -46.46 11.23
N ASP A 20 26.20 -47.63 10.73
CA ASP A 20 24.91 -48.27 11.02
C ASP A 20 24.60 -48.23 12.53
N GLN A 21 23.65 -47.40 12.95
CA GLN A 21 22.98 -47.53 14.24
C GLN A 21 21.48 -47.26 14.09
N THR A 22 20.79 -48.21 13.46
CA THR A 22 19.35 -48.38 13.68
C THR A 22 19.07 -48.68 15.16
N PHE A 23 17.92 -48.24 15.67
CA PHE A 23 17.45 -48.27 17.06
C PHE A 23 17.36 -49.65 17.76
N ALA A 24 18.00 -50.71 17.25
CA ALA A 24 17.94 -52.06 17.80
C ALA A 24 19.23 -52.45 18.55
N ASP A 25 19.12 -52.42 19.88
CA ASP A 25 19.87 -53.18 20.89
C ASP A 25 21.38 -53.44 20.70
N ARG A 26 22.20 -52.73 21.52
CA ARG A 26 23.20 -53.43 22.36
C ARG A 26 23.45 -52.73 23.69
N ALA A 27 23.05 -53.48 24.72
CA ALA A 27 23.50 -53.46 26.10
C ALA A 27 24.91 -52.89 26.36
N GLY A 28 24.98 -51.86 27.21
CA GLY A 28 26.16 -51.55 28.02
C GLY A 28 26.65 -50.11 27.94
N GLY A 29 26.06 -49.22 28.75
CA GLY A 29 26.64 -47.90 29.09
C GLY A 29 25.86 -46.71 28.54
N GLU A 30 25.13 -46.03 29.43
CA GLU A 30 24.41 -44.75 29.27
C GLU A 30 23.38 -44.65 28.13
N LYS A 31 22.11 -44.96 28.45
CA LYS A 31 20.94 -44.68 27.61
C LYS A 31 20.75 -43.17 27.48
N CYS A 32 20.94 -42.62 26.28
CA CYS A 32 20.42 -41.29 25.97
C CYS A 32 18.90 -41.41 25.73
N VAL A 33 18.09 -40.88 26.64
CA VAL A 33 16.62 -40.89 26.54
C VAL A 33 16.20 -39.51 26.05
N ALA A 34 15.91 -39.38 24.75
CA ALA A 34 15.33 -38.16 24.18
C ALA A 34 14.01 -37.83 24.91
N THR A 35 13.80 -36.57 25.26
CA THR A 35 12.59 -36.14 25.96
C THR A 35 11.38 -36.17 25.01
N PRO A 36 10.14 -36.34 25.54
CA PRO A 36 8.93 -36.31 24.73
C PRO A 36 8.80 -35.07 23.84
N THR A 37 9.18 -33.90 24.37
CA THR A 37 9.13 -32.62 23.67
C THR A 37 10.10 -32.58 22.49
N GLU A 38 11.29 -33.17 22.61
CA GLU A 38 12.27 -33.24 21.52
C GLU A 38 11.80 -34.17 20.39
N ILE A 39 11.18 -35.30 20.74
CA ILE A 39 10.61 -36.22 19.74
C ILE A 39 9.44 -35.57 19.00
N LEU A 40 8.53 -34.89 19.71
CA LEU A 40 7.39 -34.21 19.11
C LEU A 40 7.79 -32.95 18.31
N GLY A 41 8.82 -32.23 18.76
CA GLY A 41 9.41 -31.10 18.04
C GLY A 41 10.03 -31.53 16.70
N LEU A 42 10.74 -32.66 16.68
CA LEU A 42 11.28 -33.22 15.44
C LEU A 42 10.15 -33.61 14.46
N LEU A 43 9.10 -34.28 14.94
CA LEU A 43 7.94 -34.61 14.09
C LEU A 43 7.28 -33.36 13.51
N LEU A 44 7.17 -32.29 14.30
CA LEU A 44 6.62 -31.03 13.82
C LEU A 44 7.44 -30.44 12.67
N GLU A 45 8.78 -30.37 12.81
CA GLU A 45 9.65 -29.86 11.75
C GLU A 45 9.52 -30.66 10.45
N VAL A 46 9.38 -31.98 10.58
CA VAL A 46 9.16 -32.89 9.43
C VAL A 46 7.81 -32.65 8.78
N ALA A 47 6.75 -32.46 9.57
CA ALA A 47 5.42 -32.16 9.05
C ALA A 47 5.41 -30.84 8.27
N ASP A 48 6.07 -29.80 8.79
CA ASP A 48 6.15 -28.48 8.15
C ASP A 48 6.96 -28.55 6.84
N ALA A 49 8.09 -29.27 6.83
CA ALA A 49 8.90 -29.45 5.63
C ALA A 49 8.14 -30.19 4.51
N VAL A 50 7.38 -31.24 4.84
CA VAL A 50 6.60 -32.00 3.85
C VAL A 50 5.37 -31.20 3.40
N ALA A 51 4.72 -30.44 4.30
CA ALA A 51 3.61 -29.54 3.94
C ALA A 51 4.07 -28.46 2.94
N GLU A 52 5.23 -27.88 3.18
CA GLU A 52 5.84 -26.88 2.31
C GLU A 52 6.23 -27.49 0.95
N ALA A 53 6.82 -28.70 0.94
CA ALA A 53 7.12 -29.42 -0.30
C ALA A 53 5.85 -29.73 -1.11
N HIS A 54 4.76 -30.17 -0.46
CA HIS A 54 3.47 -30.42 -1.11
C HIS A 54 2.87 -29.15 -1.76
N HIS A 55 3.14 -27.97 -1.18
CA HIS A 55 2.72 -26.68 -1.73
C HIS A 55 3.43 -26.37 -3.05
N PHE A 56 4.69 -26.76 -3.19
CA PHE A 56 5.48 -26.66 -4.42
C PHE A 56 5.27 -27.83 -5.40
N GLY A 57 4.33 -28.73 -5.12
CA GLY A 57 4.03 -29.89 -5.97
C GLY A 57 5.07 -31.02 -5.89
N LEU A 58 5.94 -30.99 -4.87
CA LEU A 58 6.91 -32.04 -4.58
C LEU A 58 6.30 -33.06 -3.61
N THR A 59 6.63 -34.34 -3.77
CA THR A 59 6.23 -35.41 -2.85
C THR A 59 7.45 -36.26 -2.49
N HIS A 60 7.49 -36.78 -1.27
CA HIS A 60 8.64 -37.56 -0.77
C HIS A 60 8.50 -39.05 -1.12
N GLY A 61 7.31 -39.62 -0.96
CA GLY A 61 6.93 -40.99 -1.34
C GLY A 61 7.35 -42.10 -0.37
N ALA A 62 8.27 -41.87 0.57
CA ALA A 62 8.75 -42.91 1.50
C ALA A 62 9.34 -42.38 2.83
N LEU A 63 8.52 -41.74 3.67
CA LEU A 63 8.90 -41.48 5.07
C LEU A 63 8.93 -42.81 5.85
N ARG A 64 10.01 -43.14 6.56
CA ARG A 64 10.09 -44.38 7.36
C ARG A 64 10.64 -44.12 8.75
N SER A 65 10.26 -44.94 9.73
CA SER A 65 10.72 -44.79 11.12
C SER A 65 12.17 -45.20 11.35
N ASP A 66 12.75 -45.98 10.43
CA ASP A 66 14.15 -46.45 10.49
C ASP A 66 15.18 -45.37 10.10
N THR A 67 14.74 -44.22 9.58
CA THR A 67 15.60 -43.05 9.27
C THR A 67 15.76 -42.07 10.44
N ILE A 68 15.15 -42.34 11.60
CA ILE A 68 15.37 -41.56 12.83
C ILE A 68 16.54 -42.17 13.62
N GLY A 69 17.70 -41.51 13.55
CA GLY A 69 18.89 -41.81 14.35
C GLY A 69 18.99 -40.94 15.60
N VAL A 70 19.94 -41.24 16.48
CA VAL A 70 20.33 -40.35 17.59
C VAL A 70 21.77 -39.91 17.34
N VAL A 71 21.96 -38.60 17.17
CA VAL A 71 23.29 -38.00 16.98
C VAL A 71 23.50 -37.00 18.10
N ASP A 72 24.59 -37.14 18.86
CA ASP A 72 24.92 -36.31 20.01
C ASP A 72 23.81 -36.24 21.09
N GLY A 73 23.04 -37.31 21.25
CA GLY A 73 21.98 -37.42 22.26
C GLY A 73 20.65 -36.78 21.89
N ALA A 74 20.54 -36.15 20.71
CA ALA A 74 19.28 -35.65 20.17
C ALA A 74 18.76 -36.55 19.05
N PRO A 75 17.44 -36.82 18.98
CA PRO A 75 16.86 -37.53 17.86
C PRO A 75 17.00 -36.67 16.60
N ARG A 76 17.55 -37.24 15.52
CA ARG A 76 17.66 -36.58 14.21
C ARG A 76 17.07 -37.48 13.15
N LEU A 77 16.29 -36.89 12.25
CA LEU A 77 15.79 -37.56 11.05
C LEU A 77 16.69 -37.17 9.87
N GLU A 78 17.26 -38.16 9.18
CA GLU A 78 17.90 -37.92 7.89
C GLU A 78 16.82 -37.83 6.80
N PHE A 79 16.57 -36.61 6.33
CA PHE A 79 15.57 -36.33 5.32
C PHE A 79 16.25 -36.19 3.94
N THR A 80 16.33 -37.27 3.16
CA THR A 80 16.98 -37.26 1.84
C THR A 80 16.00 -37.59 0.71
N GLY A 81 15.84 -36.64 -0.22
CA GLY A 81 15.17 -36.85 -1.52
C GLY A 81 13.68 -36.47 -1.58
N PHE A 82 13.38 -35.34 -2.23
CA PHE A 82 12.03 -35.03 -2.74
C PHE A 82 12.03 -35.23 -4.26
N ALA A 83 11.00 -35.86 -4.81
CA ALA A 83 10.84 -36.06 -6.26
C ALA A 83 9.79 -35.10 -6.84
N VAL A 84 9.97 -34.73 -8.11
CA VAL A 84 8.97 -33.99 -8.90
C VAL A 84 8.05 -35.00 -9.57
N ALA A 85 6.74 -34.86 -9.40
CA ALA A 85 5.72 -35.76 -9.95
C ALA A 85 5.53 -35.64 -11.49
N THR A 86 6.61 -35.53 -12.27
CA THR A 86 6.58 -35.36 -13.73
C THR A 86 7.48 -36.34 -14.50
N GLU A 87 8.23 -37.21 -13.82
CA GLU A 87 8.97 -38.27 -14.51
C GLU A 87 8.00 -39.37 -14.97
N ALA A 88 7.99 -39.63 -16.29
CA ALA A 88 7.03 -40.50 -17.00
C ALA A 88 7.00 -41.98 -16.56
N ALA A 89 7.76 -42.37 -15.53
CA ALA A 89 7.76 -43.71 -14.96
C ALA A 89 6.73 -43.90 -13.81
N ASP A 90 6.31 -42.82 -13.13
CA ASP A 90 5.31 -42.86 -12.04
C ASP A 90 3.92 -42.36 -12.48
N ALA A 91 3.67 -42.32 -13.79
CA ALA A 91 2.41 -41.85 -14.37
C ALA A 91 1.18 -42.72 -14.04
N GLU A 92 1.35 -43.83 -13.31
CA GLU A 92 0.24 -44.65 -12.82
C GLU A 92 -0.30 -44.22 -11.44
N LEU A 93 0.42 -43.41 -10.67
CA LEU A 93 -0.05 -42.87 -9.39
C LEU A 93 -0.30 -41.36 -9.49
N GLY A 94 -1.55 -40.93 -9.30
CA GLY A 94 -1.90 -39.51 -9.37
C GLY A 94 -1.20 -38.67 -8.30
N THR A 95 -1.04 -37.36 -8.52
CA THR A 95 -0.50 -36.41 -7.52
C THR A 95 -1.22 -36.45 -6.16
N HIS A 96 -2.49 -36.87 -6.15
CA HIS A 96 -3.27 -37.11 -4.94
C HIS A 96 -2.85 -38.39 -4.20
N GLU A 97 -2.45 -39.45 -4.91
CA GLU A 97 -2.01 -40.72 -4.31
C GLU A 97 -0.62 -40.60 -3.68
N SER A 98 0.30 -39.85 -4.30
CA SER A 98 1.65 -39.62 -3.72
C SER A 98 1.62 -38.73 -2.47
N LYS A 99 0.72 -37.74 -2.42
CA LYS A 99 0.49 -36.93 -1.20
C LYS A 99 -0.18 -37.74 -0.10
N ALA A 100 -1.09 -38.64 -0.46
CA ALA A 100 -1.69 -39.58 0.48
C ALA A 100 -0.65 -40.58 1.03
N ALA A 101 0.29 -41.05 0.20
CA ALA A 101 1.39 -41.91 0.66
C ALA A 101 2.29 -41.20 1.68
N ASP A 102 2.65 -39.93 1.45
CA ASP A 102 3.40 -39.13 2.42
C ASP A 102 2.66 -38.93 3.74
N ALA A 103 1.35 -38.66 3.65
CA ALA A 103 0.53 -38.47 4.83
C ALA A 103 0.44 -39.77 5.65
N CYS A 104 0.20 -40.92 5.00
CA CYS A 104 0.14 -42.25 5.60
C CYS A 104 1.46 -42.62 6.29
N ALA A 105 2.58 -42.42 5.60
CA ALA A 105 3.90 -42.68 6.13
C ALA A 105 4.25 -41.77 7.33
N PHE A 106 3.77 -40.53 7.33
CA PHE A 106 3.92 -39.63 8.47
C PHE A 106 3.04 -40.03 9.66
N ALA A 107 1.82 -40.52 9.44
CA ALA A 107 0.97 -41.01 10.52
C ALA A 107 1.56 -42.27 11.19
N GLU A 108 2.18 -43.17 10.43
CA GLU A 108 2.94 -44.30 10.97
C GLU A 108 4.13 -43.83 11.84
N LEU A 109 4.82 -42.77 11.42
CA LEU A 109 5.90 -42.14 12.19
C LEU A 109 5.42 -41.58 13.53
N ILE A 110 4.26 -40.93 13.55
CA ILE A 110 3.64 -40.42 14.79
C ILE A 110 3.19 -41.58 15.67
N ALA A 111 2.57 -42.62 15.10
CA ALA A 111 2.15 -43.80 15.86
C ALA A 111 3.34 -44.48 16.56
N TRP A 112 4.43 -44.67 15.84
CA TRP A 112 5.70 -45.16 16.40
C TRP A 112 6.24 -44.27 17.53
N ALA A 113 6.14 -42.94 17.39
CA ALA A 113 6.62 -42.02 18.43
C ALA A 113 5.76 -42.07 19.69
N LEU A 114 4.44 -42.29 19.55
CA LEU A 114 3.51 -42.42 20.68
C LEU A 114 3.73 -43.69 21.49
N GLU A 115 4.24 -44.77 20.89
CA GLU A 115 4.55 -46.03 21.59
C GLU A 115 5.83 -45.96 22.45
N ARG A 116 6.55 -44.83 22.45
CA ARG A 116 7.78 -44.65 23.24
C ARG A 116 7.52 -44.16 24.65
N ALA A 117 8.27 -44.70 25.60
CA ALA A 117 8.15 -44.40 27.03
C ALA A 117 8.22 -42.88 27.30
N GLY A 118 7.15 -42.31 27.87
CA GLY A 118 7.05 -40.89 28.24
C GLY A 118 6.30 -40.00 27.25
N VAL A 119 6.22 -40.35 25.95
CA VAL A 119 5.50 -39.52 24.95
C VAL A 119 3.99 -39.64 25.11
N GLU A 120 3.48 -40.86 25.31
CA GLU A 120 2.04 -41.08 25.50
C GLU A 120 1.50 -40.43 26.78
N GLU A 121 2.33 -40.38 27.83
CA GLU A 121 2.01 -39.77 29.13
C GLU A 121 2.08 -38.24 29.03
N PHE A 122 3.11 -37.69 28.36
CA PHE A 122 3.20 -36.26 28.04
C PHE A 122 2.00 -35.77 27.22
N CYS A 123 1.57 -36.52 26.22
CA CYS A 123 0.36 -36.20 25.44
C CYS A 123 -0.94 -36.37 26.25
N ARG A 124 -0.96 -37.12 27.36
CA ARG A 124 -2.13 -37.17 28.26
C ARG A 124 -2.21 -35.94 29.16
N ASP A 125 -1.05 -35.43 29.62
CA ASP A 125 -0.96 -34.24 30.47
C ASP A 125 -1.12 -32.94 29.68
N ALA A 126 -0.73 -32.91 28.40
CA ALA A 126 -1.06 -31.85 27.46
C ALA A 126 -2.55 -31.89 27.06
N SER A 127 -3.24 -30.74 27.05
CA SER A 127 -4.60 -30.49 26.51
C SER A 127 -5.35 -31.74 26.00
N HIS A 128 -6.21 -32.30 26.85
CA HIS A 128 -6.93 -33.57 26.65
C HIS A 128 -7.71 -33.66 25.32
N ARG A 129 -8.04 -32.51 24.69
CA ARG A 129 -8.83 -32.39 23.46
C ARG A 129 -7.97 -32.47 22.19
N GLU A 130 -6.76 -31.91 22.20
CA GLU A 130 -5.85 -31.89 21.04
C GLU A 130 -5.10 -33.22 20.88
N ALA A 131 -4.70 -33.84 22.00
CA ALA A 131 -4.18 -35.20 21.99
C ALA A 131 -5.23 -36.22 21.51
N ALA A 132 -6.50 -36.04 21.88
CA ALA A 132 -7.60 -36.85 21.36
C ALA A 132 -7.83 -36.63 19.85
N ARG A 133 -7.68 -35.39 19.36
CA ARG A 133 -7.78 -35.04 17.94
C ARG A 133 -6.63 -35.63 17.12
N LEU A 134 -5.40 -35.57 17.62
CA LEU A 134 -4.23 -36.21 17.00
C LEU A 134 -4.42 -37.74 16.89
N ARG A 135 -4.90 -38.40 17.97
CA ARG A 135 -5.24 -39.83 17.93
C ARG A 135 -6.35 -40.15 16.93
N GLN A 136 -7.38 -39.31 16.82
CA GLN A 136 -8.43 -39.48 15.82
C GLN A 136 -7.93 -39.34 14.38
N LEU A 137 -6.98 -38.42 14.13
CA LEU A 137 -6.38 -38.26 12.80
C LEU A 137 -5.53 -39.48 12.42
N ILE A 138 -4.71 -39.98 13.34
CA ILE A 138 -3.92 -41.22 13.14
C ILE A 138 -4.84 -42.42 12.87
N ALA A 139 -5.91 -42.58 13.67
CA ALA A 139 -6.87 -43.68 13.52
C ALA A 139 -7.66 -43.61 12.19
N ARG A 140 -7.90 -42.41 11.64
CA ARG A 140 -8.56 -42.22 10.35
C ARG A 140 -7.65 -42.58 9.17
N GLN A 141 -6.33 -42.48 9.31
CA GLN A 141 -5.41 -42.76 8.21
C GLN A 141 -4.99 -44.21 8.05
N LEU A 142 -5.06 -45.02 9.11
CA LEU A 142 -4.86 -46.47 9.03
C LEU A 142 -6.09 -47.20 8.44
N ALA A 143 -7.13 -46.45 8.02
CA ALA A 143 -8.33 -47.00 7.39
C ALA A 143 -8.18 -47.03 5.84
N PRO A 144 -8.60 -48.11 5.14
CA PRO A 144 -8.08 -48.38 3.78
C PRO A 144 -8.63 -47.52 2.63
N THR A 145 -9.62 -46.64 2.82
CA THR A 145 -10.27 -45.93 1.69
C THR A 145 -10.93 -44.60 2.11
N GLY A 146 -10.40 -43.46 1.61
CA GLY A 146 -11.12 -42.18 1.47
C GLY A 146 -10.58 -40.98 2.29
N ASP A 147 -10.20 -39.93 1.56
CA ASP A 147 -9.81 -38.55 1.96
C ASP A 147 -8.84 -38.43 3.15
N GLN A 148 -7.54 -38.53 2.86
CA GLN A 148 -6.49 -38.41 3.87
C GLN A 148 -6.33 -36.95 4.32
N PRO A 149 -6.29 -36.66 5.63
CA PRO A 149 -6.05 -35.31 6.11
C PRO A 149 -4.67 -34.82 5.65
N PRO A 150 -4.55 -33.55 5.21
CA PRO A 150 -3.27 -33.01 4.74
C PRO A 150 -2.27 -32.95 5.88
N ILE A 151 -0.98 -33.13 5.56
CA ILE A 151 0.11 -33.18 6.55
C ILE A 151 0.20 -31.90 7.42
N ALA A 152 -0.25 -30.75 6.86
CA ALA A 152 -0.39 -29.48 7.58
C ALA A 152 -1.30 -29.57 8.83
N LEU A 153 -2.32 -30.44 8.80
CA LEU A 153 -3.25 -30.62 9.92
C LEU A 153 -2.63 -31.40 11.08
N TYR A 154 -1.67 -32.28 10.79
CA TYR A 154 -0.84 -32.93 11.81
C TYR A 154 0.16 -31.96 12.43
N ALA A 155 0.78 -31.09 11.62
CA ALA A 155 1.68 -30.05 12.10
C ALA A 155 0.99 -29.09 13.08
N GLU A 156 -0.25 -28.68 12.79
CA GLU A 156 -1.05 -27.83 13.68
C GLU A 156 -1.31 -28.51 15.03
N CYS A 157 -1.69 -29.80 15.01
CA CYS A 157 -1.94 -30.55 16.25
C CYS A 157 -0.66 -30.74 17.07
N LEU A 158 0.47 -31.07 16.42
CA LEU A 158 1.77 -31.22 17.10
C LEU A 158 2.25 -29.89 17.71
N ARG A 159 2.07 -28.76 17.01
CA ARG A 159 2.37 -27.42 17.53
C ARG A 159 1.64 -27.11 18.83
N SER A 160 0.33 -27.40 18.88
CA SER A 160 -0.47 -27.16 20.07
C SER A 160 -0.08 -28.04 21.26
N ILE A 161 0.49 -29.22 21.02
CA ILE A 161 0.96 -30.14 22.07
C ILE A 161 2.36 -29.73 22.60
N VAL A 162 3.23 -29.18 21.75
CA VAL A 162 4.63 -28.82 22.08
C VAL A 162 4.77 -27.41 22.70
N ALA A 163 3.72 -26.58 22.65
CA ALA A 163 3.76 -25.21 23.17
C ALA A 163 4.11 -25.14 24.67
N PRO A 164 5.09 -24.30 25.09
CA PRO A 164 5.57 -24.25 26.48
C PRO A 164 4.51 -23.71 27.46
N GLU A 165 4.56 -24.20 28.71
CA GLU A 165 3.58 -24.06 29.83
C GLU A 165 3.23 -22.62 30.31
N GLY A 166 3.47 -21.57 29.52
CA GLY A 166 3.11 -20.19 29.85
C GLY A 166 1.69 -19.76 29.44
N VAL A 167 0.87 -20.67 28.89
CA VAL A 167 -0.45 -20.34 28.27
C VAL A 167 -1.63 -20.87 29.09
N THR A 168 -1.46 -21.07 30.40
CA THR A 168 -2.52 -21.59 31.28
C THR A 168 -3.56 -20.52 31.66
N GLU A 169 -3.19 -19.23 31.73
CA GLU A 169 -4.15 -18.16 32.06
C GLU A 169 -5.05 -17.75 30.87
N ALA A 170 -4.55 -17.86 29.63
CA ALA A 170 -5.36 -17.59 28.43
C ALA A 170 -6.33 -18.74 28.10
N ARG A 171 -6.01 -19.98 28.48
CA ARG A 171 -6.88 -21.16 28.29
C ARG A 171 -8.10 -21.14 29.20
N GLN A 172 -7.95 -20.68 30.45
CA GLN A 172 -9.05 -20.64 31.42
C GLN A 172 -10.11 -19.58 31.10
N ALA A 173 -9.73 -18.54 30.33
CA ALA A 173 -10.68 -17.55 29.80
C ALA A 173 -11.50 -18.07 28.60
N ALA A 174 -10.98 -19.05 27.84
CA ALA A 174 -11.66 -19.64 26.69
C ALA A 174 -12.57 -20.84 27.06
N GLU A 175 -12.31 -21.50 28.19
CA GLU A 175 -13.11 -22.65 28.67
C GLU A 175 -14.46 -22.24 29.28
N ASN A 176 -14.66 -20.98 29.67
CA ASN A 176 -15.93 -20.50 30.22
C ASN A 176 -16.99 -20.12 29.16
N THR A 177 -16.72 -20.33 27.86
CA THR A 177 -17.61 -19.85 26.78
C THR A 177 -18.07 -20.91 25.79
N ALA A 178 -17.86 -22.21 26.04
CA ALA A 178 -18.33 -23.26 25.11
C ALA A 178 -18.78 -24.55 25.80
N GLU A 179 -19.99 -24.56 26.34
CA GLU A 179 -20.76 -25.81 26.50
C GLU A 179 -21.39 -26.20 25.15
N ILE A 180 -21.00 -27.36 24.62
CA ILE A 180 -21.70 -28.07 23.54
C ILE A 180 -22.25 -29.38 24.15
N PRO A 181 -23.52 -29.77 23.93
CA PRO A 181 -24.10 -30.94 24.57
C PRO A 181 -23.49 -32.24 24.02
N ARG A 182 -23.25 -33.21 24.91
CA ARG A 182 -22.89 -34.59 24.56
C ARG A 182 -24.13 -35.40 24.18
N VAL A 183 -24.11 -36.04 23.01
CA VAL A 183 -25.06 -37.11 22.65
C VAL A 183 -24.43 -38.46 23.00
N PRO A 184 -25.14 -39.38 23.68
CA PRO A 184 -24.58 -40.68 24.04
C PRO A 184 -24.62 -41.66 22.86
N VAL A 185 -23.58 -42.49 22.78
CA VAL A 185 -23.48 -43.63 21.85
C VAL A 185 -24.00 -44.86 22.58
N ASP A 186 -25.01 -45.53 22.03
CA ASP A 186 -25.36 -46.90 22.36
C ASP A 186 -25.51 -47.74 21.08
N VAL A 187 -25.11 -48.99 21.21
CA VAL A 187 -24.80 -49.98 20.17
C VAL A 187 -25.97 -50.97 20.00
N LEU A 188 -26.09 -51.53 18.78
CA LEU A 188 -26.51 -52.90 18.40
C LEU A 188 -27.70 -53.01 17.42
N ASP A 189 -27.34 -53.43 16.21
CA ASP A 189 -27.86 -54.54 15.41
C ASP A 189 -29.35 -54.73 15.07
N SER A 190 -29.54 -54.96 13.76
CA SER A 190 -30.25 -56.08 13.12
C SER A 190 -31.39 -55.74 12.13
N ASP A 191 -31.23 -56.36 10.96
CA ASP A 191 -32.24 -56.81 9.98
C ASP A 191 -32.68 -55.90 8.80
N THR A 192 -31.96 -56.12 7.68
CA THR A 192 -32.42 -56.59 6.34
C THR A 192 -33.79 -56.10 5.80
N THR A 193 -33.95 -55.56 4.59
CA THR A 193 -33.72 -56.14 3.24
C THR A 193 -34.08 -55.12 2.13
N SER A 194 -33.40 -55.23 0.95
CA SER A 194 -33.80 -54.87 -0.44
C SER A 194 -34.35 -53.44 -0.75
N GLU A 195 -34.03 -52.72 -1.83
CA GLU A 195 -33.45 -53.02 -3.15
C GLU A 195 -33.22 -51.65 -3.86
N MET A 196 -32.12 -51.46 -4.61
CA MET A 196 -31.86 -50.32 -5.53
C MET A 196 -32.48 -50.60 -6.94
N PRO A 197 -32.53 -49.70 -7.98
CA PRO A 197 -31.79 -48.43 -8.27
C PRO A 197 -32.68 -47.35 -9.02
N PRO A 198 -32.22 -46.38 -9.87
CA PRO A 198 -30.92 -45.73 -10.09
C PRO A 198 -30.93 -44.17 -10.08
N SER A 199 -29.72 -43.62 -10.21
CA SER A 199 -29.24 -42.24 -10.42
C SER A 199 -29.93 -41.36 -11.49
N LEU A 200 -29.92 -40.05 -11.24
CA LEU A 200 -29.71 -38.95 -12.21
C LEU A 200 -28.87 -37.89 -11.48
N ALA A 201 -27.55 -37.82 -11.70
CA ALA A 201 -26.90 -37.04 -12.76
C ALA A 201 -27.09 -35.53 -12.60
N SER A 202 -25.96 -34.88 -12.35
CA SER A 202 -25.70 -33.44 -12.36
C SER A 202 -26.41 -32.65 -13.47
N SER A 203 -27.03 -31.54 -13.10
CA SER A 203 -27.23 -30.41 -14.01
C SER A 203 -26.80 -29.12 -13.32
N ASP A 204 -25.67 -28.58 -13.78
CA ASP A 204 -25.35 -27.16 -13.67
C ASP A 204 -26.56 -26.33 -14.14
N GLY A 205 -27.04 -25.47 -13.27
CA GLY A 205 -28.19 -24.61 -13.52
C GLY A 205 -27.91 -23.19 -13.05
N THR A 206 -26.98 -22.48 -13.70
CA THR A 206 -26.99 -21.03 -13.69
C THR A 206 -28.23 -20.55 -14.42
N HIS A 207 -29.27 -20.18 -13.67
CA HIS A 207 -30.45 -19.55 -14.24
C HIS A 207 -30.13 -18.08 -14.60
N GLU A 208 -29.78 -17.87 -15.87
CA GLU A 208 -29.67 -16.55 -16.47
C GLU A 208 -31.10 -15.99 -16.72
N VAL A 209 -31.44 -14.88 -16.06
CA VAL A 209 -32.74 -14.20 -16.24
C VAL A 209 -32.66 -13.30 -17.47
N ASP A 210 -33.35 -13.67 -18.55
CA ASP A 210 -33.51 -12.89 -19.78
C ASP A 210 -34.55 -11.75 -19.57
N LEU A 211 -34.05 -10.51 -19.47
CA LEU A 211 -34.82 -9.28 -19.26
C LEU A 211 -35.29 -8.60 -20.56
N SER A 212 -35.19 -9.27 -21.73
CA SER A 212 -35.37 -8.63 -23.04
C SER A 212 -36.74 -8.84 -23.71
N ARG A 213 -37.69 -9.54 -23.08
CA ARG A 213 -39.01 -9.80 -23.67
C ARG A 213 -40.02 -8.65 -23.46
N PRO A 214 -40.70 -8.16 -24.52
CA PRO A 214 -41.83 -7.26 -24.36
C PRO A 214 -43.03 -8.00 -23.75
N ALA A 215 -43.67 -7.36 -22.77
CA ALA A 215 -44.81 -7.88 -22.02
C ALA A 215 -45.93 -8.38 -22.95
N SER A 216 -46.17 -9.69 -22.95
CA SER A 216 -47.36 -10.27 -23.56
C SER A 216 -48.50 -10.22 -22.55
N LEU A 217 -49.65 -9.71 -23.01
CA LEU A 217 -50.89 -9.60 -22.23
C LEU A 217 -51.32 -10.98 -21.69
N ILE A 218 -51.05 -11.23 -20.40
CA ILE A 218 -51.64 -12.33 -19.63
C ILE A 218 -52.55 -11.72 -18.58
N VAL A 219 -53.83 -12.13 -18.62
CA VAL A 219 -54.84 -11.79 -17.62
C VAL A 219 -54.56 -12.64 -16.36
N GLY A 220 -53.64 -12.17 -15.51
CA GLY A 220 -53.32 -12.68 -14.17
C GLY A 220 -53.46 -11.55 -13.14
N ARG A 221 -53.56 -11.84 -11.84
CA ARG A 221 -54.09 -10.90 -10.82
C ARG A 221 -53.29 -9.59 -10.73
N ASN A 222 -53.82 -8.54 -11.35
CA ASN A 222 -53.29 -7.18 -11.26
C ASN A 222 -53.74 -6.50 -9.93
N ARG A 223 -53.54 -7.14 -8.78
CA ARG A 223 -53.87 -6.59 -7.47
C ARG A 223 -52.75 -6.85 -6.47
N GLU A 224 -52.58 -5.95 -5.50
CA GLU A 224 -51.67 -6.14 -4.38
C GLU A 224 -51.97 -7.48 -3.67
N PRO A 225 -50.93 -8.25 -3.26
CA PRO A 225 -51.13 -9.53 -2.57
C PRO A 225 -51.92 -9.37 -1.27
N VAL A 226 -52.87 -10.27 -1.01
CA VAL A 226 -53.59 -10.32 0.27
C VAL A 226 -53.16 -11.52 1.12
N VAL A 227 -53.47 -11.48 2.42
CA VAL A 227 -53.20 -12.60 3.33
C VAL A 227 -53.80 -13.90 2.78
N GLY A 228 -52.98 -14.94 2.72
CA GLY A 228 -53.32 -16.24 2.15
C GLY A 228 -53.01 -16.39 0.66
N ASP A 229 -52.71 -15.31 -0.07
CA ASP A 229 -52.20 -15.41 -1.43
C ASP A 229 -50.79 -16.04 -1.44
N ARG A 230 -50.45 -16.67 -2.56
CA ARG A 230 -49.15 -17.29 -2.80
C ARG A 230 -48.42 -16.54 -3.90
N LEU A 231 -47.19 -16.14 -3.63
CA LEU A 231 -46.23 -15.61 -4.60
C LEU A 231 -45.06 -16.59 -4.67
N GLY A 232 -45.00 -17.39 -5.72
CA GLY A 232 -43.99 -18.42 -5.92
C GLY A 232 -44.10 -19.49 -4.87
N ARG A 233 -43.04 -19.66 -4.07
CA ARG A 233 -43.05 -20.54 -2.91
C ARG A 233 -43.42 -19.83 -1.60
N PHE A 234 -43.74 -18.54 -1.64
CA PHE A 234 -43.98 -17.74 -0.45
C PHE A 234 -45.47 -17.54 -0.21
N GLN A 235 -45.96 -17.97 0.95
CA GLN A 235 -47.35 -17.78 1.37
C GLN A 235 -47.48 -16.53 2.23
N ILE A 236 -48.24 -15.52 1.78
CA ILE A 236 -48.39 -14.24 2.46
C ILE A 236 -49.18 -14.40 3.77
N GLU A 237 -48.59 -13.98 4.90
CA GLU A 237 -49.25 -14.00 6.21
C GLU A 237 -49.85 -12.66 6.61
N ARG A 238 -49.08 -11.57 6.48
CA ARG A 238 -49.51 -10.21 6.85
C ARG A 238 -48.65 -9.14 6.19
N LYS A 239 -49.20 -7.96 6.00
CA LYS A 239 -48.45 -6.77 5.56
C LYS A 239 -47.62 -6.22 6.73
N LEU A 240 -46.34 -5.94 6.48
CA LEU A 240 -45.40 -5.34 7.43
C LEU A 240 -45.32 -3.82 7.25
N GLY A 241 -45.40 -3.33 6.01
CA GLY A 241 -45.34 -1.90 5.71
C GLY A 241 -45.58 -1.60 4.23
N GLU A 242 -45.72 -0.31 3.90
CA GLU A 242 -45.90 0.19 2.54
C GLU A 242 -45.07 1.47 2.34
N GLY A 243 -44.42 1.60 1.19
CA GLY A 243 -43.63 2.77 0.83
C GLY A 243 -43.69 3.09 -0.67
N GLY A 244 -42.97 4.13 -1.10
CA GLY A 244 -43.07 4.67 -2.47
C GLY A 244 -42.68 3.72 -3.60
N MET A 245 -41.95 2.63 -3.32
CA MET A 245 -41.55 1.62 -4.31
C MET A 245 -42.40 0.34 -4.25
N GLY A 246 -43.20 0.12 -3.19
CA GLY A 246 -43.91 -1.13 -3.01
C GLY A 246 -44.35 -1.42 -1.57
N ALA A 247 -44.95 -2.60 -1.36
CA ALA A 247 -45.38 -3.09 -0.06
C ALA A 247 -44.50 -4.27 0.39
N VAL A 248 -44.26 -4.36 1.70
CA VAL A 248 -43.48 -5.45 2.31
C VAL A 248 -44.43 -6.32 3.13
N PHE A 249 -44.34 -7.63 2.93
CA PHE A 249 -45.17 -8.64 3.58
C PHE A 249 -44.31 -9.62 4.36
N LYS A 250 -44.81 -10.12 5.48
CA LYS A 250 -44.33 -11.35 6.09
C LYS A 250 -44.97 -12.52 5.36
N ALA A 251 -44.16 -13.49 4.96
CA ALA A 251 -44.61 -14.70 4.32
C ALA A 251 -43.91 -15.92 4.95
N ILE A 252 -44.44 -17.12 4.70
CA ILE A 252 -43.75 -18.38 4.99
C ILE A 252 -43.17 -18.91 3.68
N ASP A 253 -41.87 -19.22 3.68
CA ASP A 253 -41.26 -19.98 2.58
C ASP A 253 -41.70 -21.44 2.71
N LEU A 254 -42.54 -21.90 1.79
CA LEU A 254 -43.08 -23.27 1.82
C LEU A 254 -42.00 -24.34 1.57
N GLY A 255 -40.83 -23.96 1.06
CA GLY A 255 -39.70 -24.87 0.89
C GLY A 255 -38.94 -25.16 2.18
N SER A 256 -38.72 -24.14 3.02
CA SER A 256 -37.95 -24.25 4.27
C SER A 256 -38.82 -24.29 5.53
N GLY A 257 -40.05 -23.80 5.46
CA GLY A 257 -40.94 -23.59 6.61
C GLY A 257 -40.64 -22.32 7.40
N GLU A 258 -39.62 -21.54 7.01
CA GLU A 258 -39.15 -20.37 7.74
C GLU A 258 -39.90 -19.08 7.33
N PRO A 259 -40.04 -18.09 8.23
CA PRO A 259 -40.60 -16.80 7.88
C PRO A 259 -39.63 -15.97 7.03
N VAL A 260 -40.18 -15.27 6.03
CA VAL A 260 -39.45 -14.38 5.11
C VAL A 260 -40.16 -13.04 4.95
N ALA A 261 -39.41 -12.02 4.57
CA ALA A 261 -39.94 -10.70 4.21
C ALA A 261 -39.99 -10.55 2.68
N VAL A 262 -41.18 -10.42 2.10
CA VAL A 262 -41.39 -10.31 0.66
C VAL A 262 -41.76 -8.87 0.30
N LYS A 263 -40.86 -8.17 -0.39
CA LYS A 263 -41.07 -6.81 -0.90
C LYS A 263 -41.59 -6.90 -2.33
N VAL A 264 -42.79 -6.39 -2.58
CA VAL A 264 -43.49 -6.45 -3.87
C VAL A 264 -43.58 -5.05 -4.45
N LEU A 265 -43.13 -4.87 -5.70
CA LEU A 265 -43.19 -3.58 -6.39
C LEU A 265 -44.65 -3.16 -6.65
N SER A 266 -44.95 -1.87 -6.44
CA SER A 266 -46.28 -1.33 -6.74
C SER A 266 -46.49 -1.17 -8.25
N GLN A 267 -47.73 -1.31 -8.73
CA GLN A 267 -48.09 -1.11 -10.14
C GLN A 267 -47.71 0.29 -10.65
N SER A 268 -47.89 1.31 -9.83
CA SER A 268 -47.49 2.69 -10.13
C SER A 268 -45.97 2.85 -10.32
N ALA A 269 -45.17 2.02 -9.64
CA ALA A 269 -43.73 1.99 -9.81
C ALA A 269 -43.36 1.20 -11.09
N MET A 270 -44.00 0.06 -11.36
CA MET A 270 -43.75 -0.76 -12.55
C MET A 270 -44.00 -0.02 -13.87
N LEU A 271 -44.99 0.88 -13.92
CA LEU A 271 -45.29 1.71 -15.09
C LEU A 271 -44.19 2.75 -15.42
N ARG A 272 -43.28 3.02 -14.47
CA ARG A 272 -42.08 3.83 -14.72
C ARG A 272 -40.96 2.88 -15.16
N GLY A 273 -40.68 2.82 -16.47
CA GLY A 273 -39.82 1.79 -17.11
C GLY A 273 -38.41 1.55 -16.51
N ASN A 274 -37.93 2.42 -15.61
CA ASN A 274 -36.67 2.25 -14.89
C ASN A 274 -36.79 1.53 -13.52
N ALA A 275 -37.99 1.36 -12.96
CA ALA A 275 -38.20 0.78 -11.62
C ALA A 275 -37.78 -0.70 -11.52
N VAL A 276 -38.13 -1.50 -12.52
CA VAL A 276 -37.76 -2.93 -12.58
C VAL A 276 -36.24 -3.11 -12.69
N ARG A 277 -35.57 -2.32 -13.54
CA ARG A 277 -34.09 -2.35 -13.66
C ARG A 277 -33.39 -1.98 -12.36
N ARG A 278 -33.94 -1.02 -11.61
CA ARG A 278 -33.43 -0.61 -10.28
C ARG A 278 -33.55 -1.71 -9.26
N PHE A 279 -34.73 -2.33 -9.21
CA PHE A 279 -35.05 -3.41 -8.29
C PHE A 279 -34.16 -4.64 -8.53
N ALA A 280 -33.95 -5.01 -9.79
CA ALA A 280 -33.01 -6.07 -10.16
C ALA A 280 -31.55 -5.73 -9.80
N LYS A 281 -31.14 -4.45 -9.92
CA LYS A 281 -29.79 -4.01 -9.55
C LYS A 281 -29.57 -4.04 -8.03
N GLU A 282 -30.56 -3.60 -7.25
CA GLU A 282 -30.55 -3.65 -5.78
C GLU A 282 -30.41 -5.09 -5.28
N ALA A 283 -31.18 -6.00 -5.86
CA ALA A 283 -31.06 -7.41 -5.54
C ALA A 283 -29.69 -8.02 -5.89
N ARG A 284 -29.12 -7.73 -7.06
CA ARG A 284 -27.78 -8.24 -7.43
C ARG A 284 -26.69 -7.76 -6.47
N LEU A 285 -26.80 -6.53 -5.98
CA LEU A 285 -25.85 -5.96 -5.04
C LEU A 285 -26.00 -6.61 -3.65
N LEU A 286 -27.23 -6.79 -3.17
CA LEU A 286 -27.51 -7.56 -1.96
C LEU A 286 -27.01 -9.00 -2.05
N ALA A 287 -27.20 -9.67 -3.20
CA ALA A 287 -26.74 -11.04 -3.43
C ALA A 287 -25.21 -11.19 -3.30
N SER A 288 -24.46 -10.12 -3.59
CA SER A 288 -23.00 -10.14 -3.49
C SER A 288 -22.51 -9.99 -2.05
N LEU A 289 -23.34 -9.47 -1.13
CA LEU A 289 -22.96 -9.16 0.25
C LEU A 289 -23.29 -10.35 1.16
N ASN A 290 -22.34 -10.74 2.01
CA ASN A 290 -22.52 -11.80 2.99
C ASN A 290 -22.05 -11.29 4.35
N ASN A 291 -22.96 -10.63 5.08
CA ASN A 291 -22.64 -9.92 6.30
C ASN A 291 -23.77 -10.11 7.34
N PRO A 292 -23.46 -10.52 8.59
CA PRO A 292 -24.48 -10.74 9.62
C PRO A 292 -25.26 -9.48 10.04
N HIS A 293 -24.77 -8.29 9.68
CA HIS A 293 -25.41 -7.00 9.93
C HIS A 293 -26.19 -6.46 8.72
N ILE A 294 -26.33 -7.24 7.64
CA ILE A 294 -27.18 -6.92 6.48
C ILE A 294 -28.30 -7.94 6.39
N THR A 295 -29.48 -7.52 5.93
CA THR A 295 -30.58 -8.46 5.61
C THR A 295 -30.23 -9.32 4.40
N ASN A 296 -30.19 -10.64 4.58
CA ASN A 296 -29.87 -11.60 3.53
C ASN A 296 -30.95 -11.68 2.44
N LEU A 297 -30.49 -11.75 1.18
CA LEU A 297 -31.34 -12.05 0.03
C LEU A 297 -31.62 -13.55 -0.05
N ILE A 298 -32.90 -13.92 -0.16
CA ILE A 298 -33.33 -15.30 -0.38
C ILE A 298 -33.61 -15.55 -1.85
N GLU A 299 -34.43 -14.71 -2.48
CA GLU A 299 -34.86 -14.89 -3.87
C GLU A 299 -35.28 -13.55 -4.50
N VAL A 300 -35.15 -13.48 -5.82
CA VAL A 300 -35.71 -12.41 -6.67
C VAL A 300 -36.48 -13.10 -7.77
N SER A 301 -37.74 -12.73 -7.96
CA SER A 301 -38.57 -13.39 -8.97
C SER A 301 -39.68 -12.46 -9.49
N GLU A 302 -40.32 -12.93 -10.55
CA GLU A 302 -41.49 -12.31 -11.15
C GLU A 302 -42.57 -13.38 -11.34
N GLU A 303 -43.77 -13.12 -10.82
CA GLU A 303 -44.91 -14.01 -11.01
C GLU A 303 -46.20 -13.24 -11.21
N GLU A 304 -47.01 -13.68 -12.18
CA GLU A 304 -48.26 -13.00 -12.58
C GLU A 304 -48.10 -11.49 -12.87
N GLY A 305 -46.91 -11.08 -13.31
CA GLY A 305 -46.58 -9.67 -13.58
C GLY A 305 -46.26 -8.85 -12.32
N LEU A 306 -46.09 -9.47 -11.16
CA LEU A 306 -45.59 -8.84 -9.93
C LEU A 306 -44.13 -9.20 -9.71
N HIS A 307 -43.28 -8.17 -9.64
CA HIS A 307 -41.87 -8.34 -9.30
C HIS A 307 -41.69 -8.27 -7.78
N PHE A 308 -40.98 -9.23 -7.21
CA PHE A 308 -40.74 -9.28 -5.78
C PHE A 308 -39.32 -9.72 -5.40
N ILE A 309 -38.88 -9.28 -4.22
CA ILE A 309 -37.64 -9.70 -3.57
C ILE A 309 -38.03 -10.33 -2.24
N ALA A 310 -37.60 -11.57 -2.02
CA ALA A 310 -37.69 -12.25 -0.74
C ALA A 310 -36.37 -12.07 0.03
N LEU A 311 -36.46 -11.53 1.25
CA LEU A 311 -35.37 -11.31 2.18
C LEU A 311 -35.60 -12.15 3.45
N GLU A 312 -34.56 -12.33 4.25
CA GLU A 312 -34.73 -12.86 5.61
C GLU A 312 -35.73 -12.02 6.41
N TYR A 313 -36.60 -12.67 7.19
CA TYR A 313 -37.43 -11.98 8.14
C TYR A 313 -36.66 -11.77 9.44
N VAL A 314 -36.38 -10.51 9.78
CA VAL A 314 -35.79 -10.16 11.09
C VAL A 314 -36.92 -10.05 12.11
N ASP A 315 -36.97 -11.00 13.06
CA ASP A 315 -37.90 -10.93 14.18
C ASP A 315 -37.47 -9.82 15.15
N GLY A 316 -38.05 -8.63 15.00
CA GLY A 316 -37.58 -7.42 15.67
C GLY A 316 -38.43 -6.18 15.39
N ILE A 317 -37.98 -5.03 15.88
CA ILE A 317 -38.53 -3.69 15.58
C ILE A 317 -37.47 -2.79 14.94
N ASP A 318 -37.90 -1.79 14.17
CA ASP A 318 -36.99 -0.76 13.66
C ASP A 318 -36.63 0.28 14.75
N VAL A 319 -35.44 0.87 14.63
CA VAL A 319 -34.96 1.88 15.59
C VAL A 319 -35.84 3.14 15.59
N GLY A 320 -36.53 3.45 14.49
CA GLY A 320 -37.52 4.53 14.44
C GLY A 320 -38.69 4.31 15.41
N GLN A 321 -39.20 3.08 15.52
CA GLN A 321 -40.21 2.70 16.52
C GLN A 321 -39.68 2.84 17.95
N VAL A 322 -38.41 2.47 18.18
CA VAL A 322 -37.76 2.64 19.48
C VAL A 322 -37.74 4.10 19.90
N LEU A 323 -37.31 5.00 19.00
CA LEU A 323 -37.26 6.44 19.27
C LEU A 323 -38.65 7.03 19.55
N ARG A 324 -39.69 6.61 18.80
CA ARG A 324 -41.07 7.06 19.07
C ARG A 324 -41.55 6.66 20.48
N ASN A 325 -41.11 5.52 20.99
CA ASN A 325 -41.53 5.00 22.29
C ASN A 325 -40.69 5.52 23.47
N GLN A 326 -39.38 5.74 23.28
CA GLN A 326 -38.43 6.06 24.36
C GLN A 326 -37.82 7.47 24.26
N GLY A 327 -38.02 8.17 23.15
CA GLY A 327 -37.40 9.47 22.86
C GLY A 327 -35.96 9.30 22.37
N ARG A 328 -35.01 9.13 23.30
CA ARG A 328 -33.56 9.02 23.01
C ARG A 328 -32.95 7.76 23.63
N LEU A 329 -31.83 7.33 23.09
CA LEU A 329 -31.02 6.22 23.61
C LEU A 329 -29.88 6.73 24.50
N LYS A 330 -29.40 5.87 25.39
CA LYS A 330 -28.16 6.11 26.13
C LYS A 330 -26.97 6.08 25.18
N GLU A 331 -25.94 6.86 25.48
CA GLU A 331 -24.72 7.00 24.67
C GLU A 331 -24.15 5.66 24.22
N ARG A 332 -23.89 4.74 25.16
CA ARG A 332 -23.33 3.42 24.87
C ARG A 332 -24.21 2.58 23.94
N ALA A 333 -25.53 2.59 24.15
CA ALA A 333 -26.46 1.84 23.29
C ALA A 333 -26.54 2.42 21.88
N ALA A 334 -26.56 3.76 21.74
CA ALA A 334 -26.55 4.43 20.44
C ALA A 334 -25.25 4.15 19.67
N LEU A 335 -24.11 4.18 20.35
CA LEU A 335 -22.80 3.84 19.78
C LEU A 335 -22.76 2.38 19.32
N SER A 336 -23.22 1.42 20.12
CA SER A 336 -23.26 0.01 19.73
C SER A 336 -24.15 -0.26 18.51
N ILE A 337 -25.33 0.38 18.41
CA ILE A 337 -26.18 0.27 17.21
C ILE A 337 -25.47 0.89 15.99
N ALA A 338 -24.83 2.03 16.15
CA ALA A 338 -24.08 2.67 15.07
C ALA A 338 -22.85 1.84 14.64
N ALA A 339 -22.21 1.10 15.56
CA ALA A 339 -21.14 0.16 15.26
C ALA A 339 -21.63 -1.00 14.39
N ASP A 340 -22.76 -1.61 14.72
CA ASP A 340 -23.38 -2.67 13.92
C ASP A 340 -23.75 -2.17 12.50
N VAL A 341 -24.27 -0.95 12.39
CA VAL A 341 -24.55 -0.33 11.08
C VAL A 341 -23.26 -0.05 10.31
N ALA A 342 -22.21 0.43 10.98
CA ALA A 342 -20.91 0.64 10.35
C ALA A 342 -20.30 -0.69 9.87
N LEU A 343 -20.42 -1.78 10.63
CA LEU A 343 -20.01 -3.14 10.22
C LEU A 343 -20.71 -3.61 8.94
N ALA A 344 -22.01 -3.30 8.78
CA ALA A 344 -22.74 -3.56 7.54
C ALA A 344 -22.14 -2.76 6.36
N LEU A 345 -21.89 -1.46 6.58
CA LEU A 345 -21.40 -0.54 5.54
C LEU A 345 -19.94 -0.81 5.15
N VAL A 346 -19.11 -1.37 6.04
CA VAL A 346 -17.70 -1.71 5.71
C VAL A 346 -17.63 -2.72 4.56
N ASP A 347 -18.43 -3.80 4.59
CA ASP A 347 -18.45 -4.80 3.50
C ASP A 347 -18.97 -4.18 2.19
N ALA A 348 -20.01 -3.34 2.28
CA ALA A 348 -20.54 -2.62 1.13
C ALA A 348 -19.50 -1.67 0.51
N HIS A 349 -18.86 -0.83 1.32
CA HIS A 349 -17.89 0.17 0.85
C HIS A 349 -16.63 -0.46 0.23
N ARG A 350 -16.16 -1.61 0.75
CA ARG A 350 -15.03 -2.35 0.16
C ARG A 350 -15.31 -2.85 -1.26
N ARG A 351 -16.59 -3.06 -1.58
CA ARG A 351 -17.08 -3.45 -2.92
C ARG A 351 -17.58 -2.25 -3.74
N GLU A 352 -17.28 -1.02 -3.28
CA GLU A 352 -17.69 0.24 -3.91
C GLU A 352 -19.22 0.44 -3.96
N ILE A 353 -19.94 -0.21 -3.04
CA ILE A 353 -21.38 -0.08 -2.89
C ILE A 353 -21.67 0.96 -1.81
N VAL A 354 -22.47 1.98 -2.15
CA VAL A 354 -22.94 3.01 -1.21
C VAL A 354 -24.46 2.81 -0.99
N HIS A 355 -24.90 2.79 0.26
CA HIS A 355 -26.26 2.51 0.71
C HIS A 355 -27.25 3.64 0.38
N ARG A 356 -26.89 4.89 0.67
CA ARG A 356 -27.59 6.15 0.29
C ARG A 356 -28.93 6.46 0.98
N ASP A 357 -29.46 5.55 1.79
CA ASP A 357 -30.70 5.76 2.58
C ASP A 357 -30.59 5.24 4.02
N ILE A 358 -29.52 5.62 4.74
CA ILE A 358 -29.36 5.24 6.15
C ILE A 358 -30.27 6.13 7.01
N LYS A 359 -31.14 5.49 7.80
CA LYS A 359 -32.11 6.14 8.70
C LYS A 359 -32.60 5.14 9.76
N PRO A 360 -33.18 5.59 10.88
CA PRO A 360 -33.68 4.71 11.93
C PRO A 360 -34.67 3.64 11.46
N GLU A 361 -35.51 3.91 10.45
CA GLU A 361 -36.50 2.95 9.95
C GLU A 361 -35.90 1.77 9.17
N ASN A 362 -34.66 1.92 8.69
CA ASN A 362 -33.94 0.87 7.94
C ASN A 362 -33.01 0.05 8.85
N ILE A 363 -32.98 0.32 10.15
CA ILE A 363 -32.13 -0.38 11.12
C ILE A 363 -33.04 -1.24 12.00
N LEU A 364 -32.93 -2.56 11.89
CA LEU A 364 -33.76 -3.54 12.58
C LEU A 364 -33.01 -4.13 13.78
N LEU A 365 -33.66 -4.16 14.95
CA LEU A 365 -33.07 -4.73 16.17
C LEU A 365 -33.56 -6.17 16.38
N VAL A 366 -32.63 -7.13 16.32
CA VAL A 366 -32.93 -8.57 16.38
C VAL A 366 -33.42 -8.95 17.79
N GLY A 367 -34.59 -9.61 17.87
CA GLY A 367 -35.16 -10.14 19.10
C GLY A 367 -35.88 -9.13 19.99
N CYS A 368 -35.99 -7.85 19.59
CA CYS A 368 -36.71 -6.82 20.33
C CYS A 368 -38.18 -6.69 19.92
N LYS A 369 -39.07 -6.56 20.90
CA LYS A 369 -40.51 -6.39 20.68
C LYS A 369 -40.96 -4.95 20.91
N GLY A 370 -42.10 -4.59 20.29
CA GLY A 370 -42.71 -3.27 20.45
C GLY A 370 -43.02 -2.96 21.91
N GLY A 371 -42.37 -1.94 22.46
CA GLY A 371 -42.49 -1.51 23.86
C GLY A 371 -41.29 -1.86 24.75
N ASP A 372 -40.36 -2.70 24.28
CA ASP A 372 -39.14 -3.02 25.03
C ASP A 372 -38.24 -1.80 25.16
N LYS A 373 -37.72 -1.56 26.37
CA LYS A 373 -36.67 -0.57 26.58
C LYS A 373 -35.32 -1.12 26.12
N ILE A 374 -34.56 -0.33 25.35
CA ILE A 374 -33.23 -0.75 24.93
C ILE A 374 -32.28 -0.69 26.13
N GLY A 375 -31.79 -1.86 26.53
CA GLY A 375 -30.83 -2.03 27.62
C GLY A 375 -29.38 -1.79 27.20
N ASP A 376 -28.47 -2.14 28.10
CA ASP A 376 -27.02 -2.14 27.88
C ASP A 376 -26.48 -3.52 28.31
N PRO A 377 -26.00 -4.37 27.37
CA PRO A 377 -25.82 -4.09 25.94
C PRO A 377 -27.14 -4.08 25.15
N PRO A 378 -27.24 -3.32 24.04
CA PRO A 378 -28.41 -3.36 23.15
C PRO A 378 -28.46 -4.67 22.34
N PRO A 379 -29.64 -5.02 21.79
CA PRO A 379 -29.74 -6.10 20.79
C PRO A 379 -28.91 -5.78 19.54
N ARG A 380 -28.49 -6.82 18.82
CA ARG A 380 -27.78 -6.69 17.54
C ARG A 380 -28.66 -5.97 16.51
N ALA A 381 -28.08 -5.02 15.79
CA ALA A 381 -28.73 -4.33 14.69
C ALA A 381 -28.40 -4.96 13.32
N LYS A 382 -29.38 -4.95 12.40
CA LYS A 382 -29.24 -5.28 10.99
C LYS A 382 -29.72 -4.12 10.12
N LEU A 383 -28.96 -3.79 9.08
CA LEU A 383 -29.30 -2.79 8.09
C LEU A 383 -30.10 -3.45 6.95
N ALA A 384 -31.25 -2.86 6.62
CA ALA A 384 -32.14 -3.28 5.54
C ALA A 384 -32.24 -2.20 4.45
N ASP A 385 -32.79 -2.57 3.28
CA ASP A 385 -33.16 -1.67 2.18
C ASP A 385 -32.01 -0.82 1.59
N PHE A 386 -31.11 -1.45 0.83
CA PHE A 386 -30.05 -0.76 0.08
C PHE A 386 -30.63 0.16 -0.99
N GLY A 387 -30.65 1.48 -0.74
CA GLY A 387 -31.34 2.51 -1.52
C GLY A 387 -30.84 2.81 -2.95
N ILE A 388 -30.26 1.83 -3.65
CA ILE A 388 -29.65 1.94 -4.99
C ILE A 388 -30.64 2.41 -6.06
N ALA A 389 -31.94 2.14 -5.87
CA ALA A 389 -33.01 2.56 -6.76
C ALA A 389 -33.17 4.08 -6.93
N ARG A 390 -32.53 4.92 -6.10
CA ARG A 390 -32.68 6.38 -6.15
C ARG A 390 -31.79 7.11 -7.18
N HIS A 391 -30.72 6.51 -7.68
CA HIS A 391 -29.73 7.23 -8.51
C HIS A 391 -30.12 7.39 -9.99
N ILE A 392 -30.95 6.48 -10.54
CA ILE A 392 -31.31 6.52 -11.96
C ILE A 392 -32.32 7.66 -12.23
N ASP A 393 -33.14 8.06 -11.25
CA ASP A 393 -33.98 9.26 -11.40
C ASP A 393 -33.13 10.54 -11.48
N GLN A 394 -31.98 10.61 -10.81
CA GLN A 394 -31.14 11.81 -10.80
C GLN A 394 -30.29 11.99 -12.08
N SER A 395 -29.88 10.89 -12.72
CA SER A 395 -29.08 10.94 -13.95
C SER A 395 -29.94 11.19 -15.20
N GLU A 396 -31.20 10.75 -15.21
CA GLU A 396 -32.16 11.06 -16.29
C GLU A 396 -33.00 12.34 -16.01
N SER A 397 -33.06 12.84 -14.77
CA SER A 397 -33.77 14.08 -14.41
C SER A 397 -32.86 15.30 -14.29
N LEU A 398 -31.96 15.50 -15.25
CA LEU A 398 -31.35 16.82 -15.51
C LEU A 398 -32.39 17.87 -15.98
N ALA A 399 -33.66 17.47 -16.15
CA ALA A 399 -34.79 18.36 -16.28
C ALA A 399 -35.58 18.47 -14.96
N VAL A 400 -35.08 19.29 -14.02
CA VAL A 400 -35.95 19.87 -12.98
C VAL A 400 -36.97 20.75 -13.71
N THR A 401 -38.17 20.21 -13.96
CA THR A 401 -39.31 20.99 -14.43
C THR A 401 -40.52 20.74 -13.53
N GLN A 402 -40.91 21.80 -12.82
CA GLN A 402 -42.24 22.14 -12.34
C GLN A 402 -42.98 21.33 -11.25
N ALA A 403 -42.42 20.28 -10.63
CA ALA A 403 -43.17 19.51 -9.61
C ALA A 403 -42.59 19.46 -8.18
N GLY A 404 -41.41 20.06 -7.89
CA GLY A 404 -40.92 20.21 -6.51
C GLY A 404 -40.71 18.93 -5.68
N ALA A 405 -40.75 17.74 -6.29
CA ALA A 405 -40.63 16.47 -5.57
C ALA A 405 -39.15 16.09 -5.38
N LEU A 406 -38.59 16.38 -4.20
CA LEU A 406 -37.35 15.76 -3.73
C LEU A 406 -37.60 14.25 -3.57
N LEU A 407 -36.88 13.41 -4.31
CA LEU A 407 -36.99 11.95 -4.22
C LEU A 407 -36.08 11.39 -3.11
N GLY A 408 -36.67 11.14 -1.94
CA GLY A 408 -36.08 10.46 -0.76
C GLY A 408 -36.62 11.02 0.56
N THR A 409 -36.15 10.55 1.72
CA THR A 409 -36.46 11.20 3.01
C THR A 409 -35.45 12.34 3.22
N PRO A 410 -35.79 13.62 2.97
CA PRO A 410 -34.79 14.70 2.90
C PRO A 410 -34.04 14.92 4.23
N LYS A 411 -34.64 14.44 5.32
CA LYS A 411 -34.14 14.51 6.71
C LYS A 411 -32.78 13.87 6.95
N TYR A 412 -32.36 12.91 6.14
CA TYR A 412 -31.08 12.18 6.32
C TYR A 412 -30.11 12.35 5.14
N MET A 413 -30.49 13.10 4.11
CA MET A 413 -29.67 13.24 2.91
C MET A 413 -28.38 13.99 3.19
N SER A 414 -27.31 13.55 2.53
CA SER A 414 -26.04 14.27 2.57
C SER A 414 -26.08 15.57 1.76
N PRO A 415 -25.23 16.57 2.08
CA PRO A 415 -25.13 17.82 1.35
C PRO A 415 -24.93 17.64 -0.17
N GLU A 416 -24.13 16.66 -0.58
CA GLU A 416 -23.88 16.32 -1.97
C GLU A 416 -25.09 15.66 -2.66
N GLN A 417 -25.87 14.83 -1.95
CA GLN A 417 -27.14 14.30 -2.45
C GLN A 417 -28.17 15.42 -2.67
N CYS A 418 -28.24 16.39 -1.74
CA CYS A 418 -29.13 17.55 -1.84
C CYS A 418 -28.80 18.47 -3.03
N ARG A 419 -27.52 18.59 -3.40
CA ARG A 419 -27.07 19.47 -4.49
C ARG A 419 -27.23 18.86 -5.89
N GLY A 420 -27.48 17.55 -5.99
CA GLY A 420 -27.62 16.84 -7.27
C GLY A 420 -26.36 16.90 -8.16
N ARG A 421 -25.19 17.20 -7.59
CA ARG A 421 -23.90 17.28 -8.28
C ARG A 421 -22.85 16.51 -7.49
N GLY A 422 -22.21 15.54 -8.14
CA GLY A 422 -21.08 14.77 -7.62
C GLY A 422 -21.33 13.27 -7.56
N ASP A 423 -20.26 12.49 -7.67
CA ASP A 423 -20.28 11.04 -7.47
C ASP A 423 -20.55 10.75 -5.98
N VAL A 424 -21.69 10.14 -5.66
CA VAL A 424 -22.04 9.75 -4.30
C VAL A 424 -21.09 8.64 -3.83
N ALA A 425 -20.26 8.96 -2.85
CA ALA A 425 -19.17 8.15 -2.32
C ALA A 425 -19.47 7.67 -0.87
N PRO A 426 -18.66 6.78 -0.28
CA PRO A 426 -18.86 6.28 1.10
C PRO A 426 -19.08 7.36 2.16
N GLN A 427 -18.53 8.56 1.97
CA GLN A 427 -18.70 9.71 2.86
C GLN A 427 -20.16 10.21 2.95
N SER A 428 -21.02 9.89 1.97
CA SER A 428 -22.45 10.18 2.02
C SER A 428 -23.18 9.29 3.03
N ASP A 429 -22.77 8.03 3.11
CA ASP A 429 -23.28 7.09 4.12
C ASP A 429 -22.78 7.46 5.52
N VAL A 430 -21.52 7.89 5.65
CA VAL A 430 -20.96 8.45 6.88
C VAL A 430 -21.81 9.63 7.39
N TYR A 431 -22.20 10.54 6.50
CA TYR A 431 -23.04 11.68 6.88
C TYR A 431 -24.42 11.21 7.36
N SER A 432 -25.07 10.33 6.60
CA SER A 432 -26.40 9.80 6.93
C SER A 432 -26.41 9.02 8.25
N LEU A 433 -25.34 8.25 8.52
CA LEU A 433 -25.10 7.62 9.81
C LEU A 433 -24.88 8.64 10.92
N GLY A 434 -24.17 9.74 10.66
CA GLY A 434 -24.02 10.86 11.60
C GLY A 434 -25.35 11.53 11.96
N VAL A 435 -26.24 11.75 10.98
CA VAL A 435 -27.59 12.27 11.23
C VAL A 435 -28.40 11.28 12.07
N THR A 436 -28.32 9.98 11.73
CA THR A 436 -28.99 8.91 12.46
C THR A 436 -28.50 8.87 13.91
N LEU A 437 -27.18 8.84 14.15
CA LEU A 437 -26.59 8.81 15.48
C LEU A 437 -26.93 10.07 16.29
N PHE A 438 -26.95 11.25 15.67
CA PHE A 438 -27.43 12.47 16.31
C PHE A 438 -28.86 12.29 16.82
N GLU A 439 -29.75 11.76 16.00
CA GLU A 439 -31.14 11.52 16.39
C GLU A 439 -31.28 10.44 17.46
N LEU A 440 -30.47 9.38 17.43
CA LEU A 440 -30.44 8.39 18.51
C LEU A 440 -30.10 9.02 19.87
N LEU A 441 -29.19 10.00 19.88
CA LEU A 441 -28.70 10.64 21.10
C LEU A 441 -29.60 11.80 21.56
N ALA A 442 -30.09 12.62 20.63
CA ALA A 442 -30.91 13.80 20.94
C ALA A 442 -32.42 13.49 21.01
N GLY A 443 -32.87 12.42 20.35
CA GLY A 443 -34.29 12.08 20.14
C GLY A 443 -34.94 12.81 18.95
N GLU A 444 -34.22 13.76 18.33
CA GLU A 444 -34.64 14.48 17.13
C GLU A 444 -33.45 14.69 16.18
N ALA A 445 -33.71 14.80 14.87
CA ALA A 445 -32.67 15.03 13.88
C ALA A 445 -32.07 16.45 13.97
N PRO A 446 -30.81 16.65 13.53
CA PRO A 446 -30.12 17.94 13.63
C PRO A 446 -30.79 19.08 12.86
N PHE A 447 -31.57 18.75 11.82
CA PHE A 447 -32.29 19.74 11.02
C PHE A 447 -33.76 19.33 10.85
N VAL A 448 -34.64 20.31 11.04
CA VAL A 448 -36.09 20.17 10.84
C VAL A 448 -36.56 21.39 10.04
N ALA A 449 -37.40 21.16 9.03
CA ALA A 449 -38.10 22.20 8.28
C ALA A 449 -39.38 21.63 7.67
N ASP A 450 -40.41 22.46 7.50
CA ASP A 450 -41.71 22.06 6.94
C ASP A 450 -41.65 21.86 5.41
N ASP A 451 -40.69 22.52 4.75
CA ASP A 451 -40.48 22.43 3.31
C ASP A 451 -39.23 21.56 2.99
N PRO A 452 -39.33 20.56 2.10
CA PRO A 452 -38.22 19.70 1.70
C PRO A 452 -37.02 20.46 1.12
N MET A 453 -37.26 21.55 0.38
CA MET A 453 -36.17 22.35 -0.20
C MET A 453 -35.44 23.14 0.89
N ALA A 454 -36.19 23.70 1.85
CA ALA A 454 -35.62 24.35 3.02
C ALA A 454 -34.79 23.38 3.86
N LEU A 455 -35.26 22.15 4.06
CA LEU A 455 -34.51 21.11 4.76
C LEU A 455 -33.21 20.73 4.03
N ALA A 456 -33.28 20.55 2.70
CA ALA A 456 -32.10 20.34 1.87
C ALA A 456 -31.10 21.50 1.99
N GLY A 457 -31.59 22.75 2.00
CA GLY A 457 -30.79 23.94 2.25
C GLY A 457 -30.04 23.89 3.59
N LYS A 458 -30.70 23.48 4.67
CA LYS A 458 -30.05 23.31 5.99
C LYS A 458 -28.96 22.24 5.96
N HIS A 459 -29.21 21.11 5.31
CA HIS A 459 -28.16 20.09 5.11
C HIS A 459 -26.96 20.67 4.36
N CYS A 460 -27.18 21.48 3.32
CA CYS A 460 -26.10 22.08 2.53
C CYS A 460 -25.31 23.17 3.25
N PHE A 461 -25.94 24.01 4.07
CA PHE A 461 -25.34 25.28 4.51
C PHE A 461 -25.34 25.52 6.03
N ASP A 462 -26.31 25.01 6.78
CA ASP A 462 -26.44 25.31 8.21
C ASP A 462 -25.54 24.41 9.06
N ALA A 463 -24.81 24.96 10.04
CA ALA A 463 -24.07 24.15 11.00
C ALA A 463 -25.03 23.32 11.88
N PRO A 464 -24.73 22.03 12.15
CA PRO A 464 -25.57 21.23 13.05
C PRO A 464 -25.57 21.82 14.48
N PRO A 465 -26.67 21.72 15.23
CA PRO A 465 -26.70 22.13 16.63
C PRO A 465 -25.62 21.41 17.44
N ALA A 466 -25.00 22.11 18.39
CA ALA A 466 -24.00 21.49 19.26
C ALA A 466 -24.68 20.46 20.17
N LEU A 467 -24.39 19.17 19.96
CA LEU A 467 -25.12 18.06 20.58
C LEU A 467 -25.08 18.10 22.11
N ARG A 468 -23.95 18.50 22.72
CA ARG A 468 -23.82 18.67 24.19
C ARG A 468 -24.70 19.77 24.78
N LYS A 469 -25.17 20.73 23.96
CA LYS A 469 -26.16 21.72 24.42
C LYS A 469 -27.57 21.13 24.53
N LEU A 470 -27.86 20.06 23.77
CA LEU A 470 -29.13 19.33 23.81
C LEU A 470 -29.09 18.18 24.81
N VAL A 471 -27.94 17.53 24.94
CA VAL A 471 -27.70 16.34 25.77
C VAL A 471 -26.50 16.62 26.69
N SER A 472 -26.76 17.18 27.88
CA SER A 472 -25.69 17.62 28.79
C SER A 472 -24.86 16.48 29.39
N ASP A 473 -25.43 15.28 29.43
CA ASP A 473 -24.82 14.05 29.95
C ASP A 473 -23.97 13.29 28.92
N LEU A 474 -23.84 13.79 27.69
CA LEU A 474 -23.04 13.18 26.63
C LEU A 474 -21.54 13.46 26.82
N SER A 475 -20.71 12.44 26.58
CA SER A 475 -19.26 12.63 26.53
C SER A 475 -18.84 13.57 25.39
N GLU A 476 -17.76 14.32 25.62
CA GLU A 476 -17.17 15.19 24.60
C GLU A 476 -16.67 14.43 23.38
N PRO A 477 -15.96 13.29 23.53
CA PRO A 477 -15.55 12.45 22.41
C PRO A 477 -16.69 12.01 21.49
N THR A 478 -17.85 11.63 22.05
CA THR A 478 -19.00 11.22 21.23
C THR A 478 -19.60 12.38 20.46
N ALA A 479 -19.67 13.57 21.07
CA ALA A 479 -20.15 14.77 20.38
C ALA A 479 -19.25 15.17 19.20
N GLU A 480 -17.93 15.00 19.34
CA GLU A 480 -16.97 15.25 18.28
C GLU A 480 -17.07 14.25 17.14
N LEU A 481 -17.25 12.96 17.44
CA LEU A 481 -17.49 11.93 16.44
C LEU A 481 -18.70 12.27 15.57
N VAL A 482 -19.81 12.66 16.19
CA VAL A 482 -21.03 13.07 15.47
C VAL A 482 -20.78 14.34 14.65
N ALA A 483 -20.10 15.35 15.22
CA ALA A 483 -19.77 16.58 14.51
C ALA A 483 -18.91 16.33 13.27
N LYS A 484 -17.92 15.43 13.37
CA LYS A 484 -17.06 15.03 12.24
C LYS A 484 -17.84 14.31 11.15
N CYS A 485 -18.77 13.41 11.49
CA CYS A 485 -19.66 12.79 10.51
C CYS A 485 -20.54 13.82 9.78
N LEU A 486 -20.98 14.87 10.48
CA LEU A 486 -21.87 15.91 9.96
C LEU A 486 -21.15 17.09 9.26
N ALA A 487 -19.83 16.99 9.05
CA ALA A 487 -19.08 18.00 8.30
C ALA A 487 -19.66 18.18 6.89
N LYS A 488 -19.70 19.42 6.38
CA LYS A 488 -20.40 19.71 5.13
C LYS A 488 -19.66 19.22 3.89
N ARG A 489 -18.33 19.29 3.93
CA ARG A 489 -17.45 18.78 2.89
C ARG A 489 -17.15 17.30 3.13
N PRO A 490 -17.30 16.42 2.13
CA PRO A 490 -16.97 15.00 2.27
C PRO A 490 -15.54 14.73 2.78
N GLU A 491 -14.56 15.53 2.37
CA GLU A 491 -13.15 15.42 2.77
C GLU A 491 -12.87 15.77 4.24
N ASP A 492 -13.78 16.50 4.89
CA ASP A 492 -13.69 16.84 6.32
C ASP A 492 -14.37 15.76 7.21
N ARG A 493 -15.01 14.75 6.60
CA ARG A 493 -15.64 13.62 7.30
C ARG A 493 -14.66 12.46 7.44
N PHE A 494 -15.09 11.40 8.14
CA PHE A 494 -14.43 10.10 8.04
C PHE A 494 -14.46 9.59 6.59
N ALA A 495 -13.37 8.95 6.16
CA ALA A 495 -13.21 8.50 4.78
C ALA A 495 -14.27 7.47 4.34
N ASP A 496 -14.67 6.59 5.26
CA ASP A 496 -15.67 5.56 5.06
C ASP A 496 -16.20 5.03 6.42
N ALA A 497 -17.05 4.01 6.37
CA ALA A 497 -17.60 3.35 7.55
C ALA A 497 -16.57 2.59 8.41
N ASP A 498 -15.44 2.16 7.85
CA ASP A 498 -14.37 1.46 8.60
C ASP A 498 -13.74 2.46 9.59
N ALA A 499 -13.48 3.68 9.11
CA ALA A 499 -12.99 4.77 9.95
C ALA A 499 -13.98 5.17 11.07
N VAL A 500 -15.29 5.20 10.78
CA VAL A 500 -16.32 5.48 11.78
C VAL A 500 -16.40 4.36 12.83
N LEU A 501 -16.40 3.09 12.38
CA LEU A 501 -16.45 1.92 13.26
C LEU A 501 -15.29 1.93 14.27
N LYS A 502 -14.06 2.16 13.80
CA LYS A 502 -12.88 2.23 14.68
C LYS A 502 -12.99 3.35 15.70
N ALA A 503 -13.52 4.51 15.32
CA ALA A 503 -13.75 5.62 16.25
C ALA A 503 -14.79 5.24 17.32
N ILE A 504 -15.87 4.56 16.95
CA ILE A 504 -16.89 4.06 17.88
C ILE A 504 -16.32 3.01 18.83
N ASP A 505 -15.56 2.03 18.32
CA ASP A 505 -14.98 0.95 19.13
C ASP A 505 -14.03 1.48 20.21
N ARG A 506 -13.35 2.61 19.95
CA ARG A 506 -12.53 3.29 20.96
C ARG A 506 -13.35 3.93 22.06
N LEU A 507 -14.41 4.63 21.69
CA LEU A 507 -15.34 5.23 22.64
C LEU A 507 -15.95 4.16 23.56
N LEU A 508 -16.36 3.02 22.97
CA LEU A 508 -16.92 1.90 23.71
C LEU A 508 -15.91 1.22 24.66
N ARG A 509 -14.60 1.30 24.34
CA ARG A 509 -13.47 0.82 25.18
C ARG A 509 -12.92 1.87 26.15
N GLY A 510 -13.36 3.13 26.07
CA GLY A 510 -12.84 4.23 26.90
C GLY A 510 -11.43 4.68 26.50
N GLU A 511 -10.99 4.41 25.27
CA GLU A 511 -9.68 4.83 24.77
C GLU A 511 -9.70 6.34 24.40
N PRO A 512 -8.59 7.08 24.55
CA PRO A 512 -8.52 8.49 24.16
C PRO A 512 -8.78 8.68 22.65
N THR A 513 -9.66 9.62 22.29
CA THR A 513 -10.01 9.94 20.89
C THR A 513 -9.16 11.03 20.26
N HIS A 514 -8.40 11.78 21.06
CA HIS A 514 -7.49 12.80 20.54
C HIS A 514 -6.09 12.22 20.37
N ALA A 515 -5.51 12.45 19.18
CA ALA A 515 -4.07 12.36 19.02
C ALA A 515 -3.41 13.30 20.06
N ALA A 516 -2.71 12.73 21.04
CA ALA A 516 -1.99 13.50 22.04
C ALA A 516 -1.11 14.57 21.36
N GLN A 517 -0.89 15.72 22.02
CA GLN A 517 0.07 16.72 21.53
C GLN A 517 1.42 16.03 21.29
N ARG A 518 1.79 15.97 20.01
CA ARG A 518 3.05 15.40 19.54
C ARG A 518 4.05 16.50 19.21
N PRO A 519 5.35 16.27 19.41
CA PRO A 519 5.94 15.19 20.21
C PRO A 519 5.57 15.25 21.69
N LEU A 520 5.67 14.10 22.38
CA LEU A 520 5.64 14.07 23.83
C LEU A 520 6.81 14.89 24.39
N LEU A 521 6.51 15.76 25.36
CA LEU A 521 7.50 16.61 26.02
C LEU A 521 7.94 15.97 27.34
N PRO A 522 9.19 16.17 27.78
CA PRO A 522 9.62 15.79 29.13
C PRO A 522 8.71 16.41 30.20
N SER A 523 8.55 15.75 31.35
CA SER A 523 7.75 16.27 32.46
C SER A 523 8.20 17.68 32.86
N HIS A 524 7.26 18.62 32.91
CA HIS A 524 7.53 20.02 33.19
C HIS A 524 6.31 20.72 33.83
N ASP A 525 6.57 21.86 34.47
CA ASP A 525 5.52 22.75 34.95
C ASP A 525 4.99 23.59 33.79
N ALA A 526 3.77 23.28 33.34
CA ALA A 526 3.10 23.96 32.23
C ALA A 526 2.96 25.48 32.44
N SER A 527 2.90 25.96 33.68
CA SER A 527 2.78 27.40 34.00
C SER A 527 4.04 28.21 33.66
N ARG A 528 5.18 27.53 33.51
CA ARG A 528 6.47 28.15 33.18
C ARG A 528 6.74 28.20 31.68
N VAL A 529 5.93 27.53 30.88
CA VAL A 529 6.07 27.50 29.42
C VAL A 529 5.62 28.84 28.84
N ILE A 530 6.45 29.42 27.99
CA ILE A 530 6.11 30.63 27.24
C ILE A 530 5.83 30.19 25.81
N GLY A 531 4.57 30.36 25.39
CA GLY A 531 4.07 29.91 24.10
C GLY A 531 3.37 31.00 23.32
N SER A 532 3.38 30.89 21.99
CA SER A 532 2.58 31.70 21.08
C SER A 532 2.20 30.88 19.85
N THR A 533 0.94 30.97 19.45
CA THR A 533 0.44 30.42 18.18
C THR A 533 0.14 31.56 17.23
N MET A 534 0.79 31.54 16.08
CA MET A 534 0.54 32.47 14.99
C MET A 534 -0.24 31.76 13.89
N THR A 535 -1.23 32.46 13.33
CA THR A 535 -2.11 31.91 12.29
C THR A 535 -2.14 32.82 11.06
N TRP A 536 -2.08 32.22 9.89
CA TRP A 536 -2.21 32.87 8.59
C TRP A 536 -3.25 32.14 7.75
N ARG A 537 -4.08 32.90 7.04
CA ARG A 537 -4.95 32.37 5.99
C ARG A 537 -4.23 32.50 4.66
N MET A 538 -4.08 31.38 3.97
CA MET A 538 -3.38 31.28 2.69
C MET A 538 -4.38 30.99 1.57
N GLU A 539 -4.13 31.58 0.40
CA GLU A 539 -4.89 31.29 -0.82
C GLU A 539 -4.50 29.92 -1.41
N SER A 540 -3.27 29.48 -1.17
CA SER A 540 -2.75 28.21 -1.64
C SER A 540 -3.24 27.02 -0.78
N SER A 541 -3.39 25.86 -1.44
CA SER A 541 -3.75 24.61 -0.77
C SER A 541 -2.61 24.09 0.13
N ALA A 542 -2.95 23.24 1.10
CA ALA A 542 -1.98 22.61 1.99
C ALA A 542 -0.90 21.82 1.22
N ASP A 543 -1.30 21.06 0.19
CA ASP A 543 -0.38 20.26 -0.63
C ASP A 543 0.59 21.12 -1.43
N SER A 544 0.15 22.28 -1.93
CA SER A 544 1.00 23.22 -2.66
C SER A 544 1.97 23.96 -1.73
N LEU A 545 1.54 24.26 -0.50
CA LEU A 545 2.37 24.93 0.51
C LEU A 545 3.40 23.99 1.13
N TRP A 546 3.05 22.72 1.31
CA TRP A 546 3.85 21.75 2.05
C TRP A 546 5.33 21.71 1.64
N PRO A 547 5.70 21.59 0.34
CA PRO A 547 7.11 21.55 -0.08
C PRO A 547 7.94 22.77 0.35
N TYR A 548 7.29 23.91 0.60
CA TYR A 548 7.92 25.14 1.02
C TYR A 548 7.96 25.25 2.54
N VAL A 549 6.83 25.03 3.23
CA VAL A 549 6.77 25.14 4.69
C VAL A 549 7.54 24.03 5.40
N SER A 550 7.67 22.85 4.77
CA SER A 550 8.46 21.73 5.27
C SER A 550 9.97 21.90 5.03
N ASN A 551 10.37 22.89 4.22
CA ASN A 551 11.77 23.19 3.96
C ASN A 551 12.33 24.13 5.03
N THR A 552 12.55 23.57 6.21
CA THR A 552 13.08 24.26 7.38
C THR A 552 14.45 24.88 7.14
N GLU A 553 15.29 24.28 6.29
CA GLU A 553 16.58 24.83 5.86
C GLU A 553 16.40 26.23 5.24
N ARG A 554 15.54 26.31 4.21
CA ARG A 554 15.26 27.55 3.49
C ARG A 554 14.50 28.55 4.34
N LEU A 555 13.51 28.08 5.09
CA LEU A 555 12.72 28.92 5.97
C LEU A 555 13.62 29.60 7.02
N ASN A 556 14.49 28.84 7.70
CA ASN A 556 15.41 29.34 8.72
C ASN A 556 16.40 30.39 8.16
N ARG A 557 16.94 30.13 6.96
CA ARG A 557 17.79 31.09 6.26
C ARG A 557 17.03 32.37 5.90
N ALA A 558 15.84 32.25 5.33
CA ALA A 558 15.03 33.39 4.87
C ALA A 558 14.55 34.29 6.02
N ILE A 559 14.29 33.73 7.21
CA ILE A 559 13.96 34.52 8.41
C ILE A 559 15.19 35.14 9.09
N GLY A 560 16.41 34.84 8.61
CA GLY A 560 17.66 35.45 9.04
C GLY A 560 18.36 34.76 10.22
N LEU A 561 18.12 33.47 10.45
CA LEU A 561 18.90 32.70 11.43
C LEU A 561 20.33 32.46 10.91
N PRO A 562 21.35 32.33 11.78
CA PRO A 562 22.69 31.92 11.37
C PRO A 562 22.77 30.39 11.13
N PRO A 563 23.79 29.92 10.41
CA PRO A 563 24.03 28.48 10.26
C PRO A 563 24.42 27.84 11.59
N VAL A 564 24.16 26.54 11.71
CA VAL A 564 24.32 25.70 12.89
C VAL A 564 25.46 24.71 12.66
N GLU A 565 26.28 24.51 13.68
CA GLU A 565 27.29 23.44 13.69
C GLU A 565 26.70 22.17 14.31
N TYR A 566 26.60 21.11 13.51
CA TYR A 566 26.06 19.81 13.95
C TYR A 566 27.17 18.79 14.24
N ARG A 567 26.91 17.92 15.22
CA ARG A 567 27.72 16.75 15.55
C ARG A 567 26.81 15.55 15.79
N THR A 568 27.07 14.47 15.07
CA THR A 568 26.33 13.20 15.20
C THR A 568 27.09 12.23 16.10
N VAL A 569 26.37 11.48 16.95
CA VAL A 569 26.91 10.42 17.81
C VAL A 569 26.02 9.18 17.70
N ASN A 570 26.61 8.02 17.42
CA ASN A 570 25.90 6.74 17.41
C ASN A 570 25.89 6.17 18.84
N ASP A 571 24.70 6.14 19.44
CA ASP A 571 24.45 5.58 20.77
C ASP A 571 23.93 4.13 20.63
N PRO A 572 24.56 3.13 21.28
CA PRO A 572 24.12 1.73 21.18
C PRO A 572 22.69 1.48 21.64
N GLN A 573 22.16 2.31 22.56
CA GLN A 573 20.80 2.18 23.10
C GLN A 573 19.83 3.18 22.46
N LEU A 574 20.29 4.40 22.18
CA LEU A 574 19.47 5.52 21.70
C LEU A 574 19.68 5.86 20.21
N GLY A 575 20.49 5.08 19.48
CA GLY A 575 20.67 5.20 18.03
C GLY A 575 21.43 6.48 17.65
N VAL A 576 21.23 6.98 16.43
CA VAL A 576 21.78 8.28 16.04
C VAL A 576 21.21 9.42 16.90
N ARG A 577 22.09 10.06 17.65
CA ARG A 577 21.83 11.30 18.40
C ARG A 577 22.55 12.46 17.76
N ARG A 578 21.88 13.61 17.66
CA ARG A 578 22.42 14.81 17.01
C ARG A 578 22.52 15.93 18.01
N PHE A 579 23.71 16.53 18.08
CA PHE A 579 23.98 17.68 18.90
C PHE A 579 24.28 18.88 18.00
N ALA A 580 23.86 20.05 18.43
CA ALA A 580 23.97 21.26 17.65
C ALA A 580 24.50 22.40 18.51
N THR A 581 25.33 23.26 17.91
CA THR A 581 25.83 24.48 18.54
C THR A 581 25.61 25.67 17.61
N ILE A 582 25.18 26.79 18.19
CA ILE A 582 24.97 28.05 17.45
C ILE A 582 25.36 29.25 18.31
N ARG A 583 25.76 30.34 17.65
CA ARG A 583 25.89 31.66 18.28
C ARG A 583 24.86 32.62 17.73
N ILE A 584 23.94 33.07 18.58
CA ILE A 584 22.92 34.08 18.22
C ILE A 584 23.05 35.26 19.18
N ALA A 585 23.19 36.47 18.63
CA ALA A 585 23.25 37.71 19.40
C ALA A 585 24.26 37.70 20.57
N GLY A 586 25.40 37.01 20.39
CA GLY A 586 26.47 36.90 21.39
C GLY A 586 26.31 35.74 22.38
N PHE A 587 25.20 35.00 22.37
CA PHE A 587 24.99 33.83 23.22
C PHE A 587 25.34 32.55 22.46
N ALA A 588 26.18 31.71 23.06
CA ALA A 588 26.37 30.33 22.63
C ALA A 588 25.23 29.46 23.18
N MET A 589 24.59 28.71 22.30
CA MET A 589 23.58 27.73 22.67
C MET A 589 23.99 26.36 22.13
N SER A 590 23.75 25.34 22.93
CA SER A 590 23.96 23.95 22.54
C SER A 590 22.77 23.10 22.94
N TRP A 591 22.36 22.20 22.06
CA TRP A 591 21.20 21.34 22.27
C TRP A 591 21.39 19.97 21.62
N GLU A 592 20.58 19.01 22.08
CA GLU A 592 20.27 17.79 21.38
C GLU A 592 19.05 18.02 20.47
N GLU A 593 19.21 17.70 19.19
CA GLU A 593 18.16 17.76 18.18
C GLU A 593 17.50 16.39 18.08
N HIS A 594 16.27 16.29 18.55
CA HIS A 594 15.51 15.06 18.46
C HIS A 594 15.01 14.82 17.02
N PRO A 595 14.71 13.57 16.63
CA PRO A 595 14.07 13.28 15.35
C PRO A 595 12.79 14.11 15.18
N PHE A 596 12.67 14.76 14.03
CA PHE A 596 11.49 15.57 13.71
C PHE A 596 10.29 14.64 13.56
N GLU A 597 9.10 15.12 13.92
CA GLU A 597 7.87 14.37 13.69
C GLU A 597 7.04 15.10 12.66
N TRP A 598 6.58 14.39 11.64
CA TRP A 598 5.75 14.99 10.60
C TRP A 598 4.78 14.02 9.97
N VAL A 599 3.74 14.61 9.40
CA VAL A 599 2.77 13.99 8.50
C VAL A 599 2.66 14.93 7.30
N GLU A 600 3.00 14.42 6.12
CA GLU A 600 3.01 15.19 4.88
C GLU A 600 1.68 15.90 4.63
N GLY A 601 1.74 17.14 4.15
CA GLY A 601 0.56 17.97 3.88
C GLY A 601 -0.18 18.46 5.13
N ARG A 602 0.19 18.03 6.34
CA ARG A 602 -0.60 18.30 7.56
C ARG A 602 0.18 18.96 8.68
N ARG A 603 1.28 18.37 9.15
CA ARG A 603 1.99 18.88 10.33
C ARG A 603 3.46 18.50 10.37
N MET A 604 4.26 19.35 10.99
CA MET A 604 5.66 19.09 11.32
C MET A 604 6.01 19.72 12.66
N SER A 605 6.76 19.00 13.49
CA SER A 605 7.25 19.47 14.78
C SER A 605 8.76 19.27 14.90
N VAL A 606 9.42 20.28 15.45
CA VAL A 606 10.85 20.32 15.75
C VAL A 606 11.03 20.48 17.25
N PHE A 607 11.70 19.53 17.90
CA PHE A 607 11.93 19.53 19.34
C PHE A 607 13.43 19.52 19.67
N ARG A 608 13.84 20.42 20.56
CA ARG A 608 15.22 20.65 20.96
C ARG A 608 15.34 20.68 22.47
N GLU A 609 16.24 19.87 23.02
CA GLU A 609 16.57 19.87 24.44
C GLU A 609 17.96 20.50 24.65
N PHE A 610 18.00 21.64 25.34
CA PHE A 610 19.22 22.45 25.46
C PHE A 610 20.11 21.93 26.58
N SER A 611 21.33 21.52 26.23
CA SER A 611 22.42 21.27 27.17
C SER A 611 23.05 22.57 27.68
N GLY A 612 23.02 23.64 26.87
CA GLY A 612 23.64 24.93 27.19
C GLY A 612 22.88 26.11 26.58
N GLY A 613 22.80 27.21 27.34
CA GLY A 613 22.10 28.43 26.92
C GLY A 613 20.89 28.78 27.80
N PRO A 614 20.04 29.72 27.35
CA PRO A 614 18.97 30.31 28.16
C PRO A 614 17.71 29.42 28.32
N PHE A 615 17.60 28.34 27.56
CA PHE A 615 16.42 27.47 27.50
C PHE A 615 16.71 26.09 28.12
N GLN A 616 15.64 25.41 28.53
CA GLN A 616 15.67 23.98 28.85
C GLN A 616 15.24 23.17 27.63
N TRP A 617 14.11 23.53 27.04
CA TRP A 617 13.68 22.97 25.76
C TRP A 617 12.93 24.00 24.91
N PHE A 618 12.85 23.72 23.62
CA PHE A 618 12.12 24.47 22.61
C PHE A 618 11.36 23.50 21.71
N ILE A 619 10.12 23.84 21.37
CA ILE A 619 9.35 23.15 20.35
C ILE A 619 8.72 24.16 19.39
N SER A 620 8.84 23.87 18.10
CA SER A 620 8.18 24.58 17.02
C SER A 620 7.31 23.60 16.24
N THR A 621 6.02 23.87 16.14
CA THR A 621 5.05 23.04 15.40
C THR A 621 4.38 23.88 14.32
N VAL A 622 4.38 23.39 13.09
CA VAL A 622 3.66 23.95 11.95
C VAL A 622 2.54 22.99 11.58
N GLU A 623 1.33 23.50 11.43
CA GLU A 623 0.14 22.76 11.02
C GLU A 623 -0.52 23.46 9.83
N LEU A 624 -0.94 22.68 8.84
CA LEU A 624 -1.71 23.10 7.68
C LEU A 624 -3.11 22.49 7.81
N VAL A 625 -4.11 23.36 7.93
CA VAL A 625 -5.51 22.98 8.01
C VAL A 625 -6.20 23.43 6.72
N PRO A 626 -6.62 22.51 5.83
CA PRO A 626 -7.31 22.87 4.60
C PRO A 626 -8.57 23.70 4.88
N ASP A 627 -8.81 24.77 4.11
CA ASP A 627 -9.99 25.61 4.22
C ASP A 627 -11.12 25.11 3.30
N ALA A 628 -12.37 25.53 3.58
CA ALA A 628 -13.58 25.02 2.94
C ALA A 628 -13.74 25.36 1.45
N GLU A 629 -13.16 26.47 1.00
CA GLU A 629 -13.43 27.03 -0.33
C GLU A 629 -12.30 26.81 -1.36
N SER A 630 -11.03 26.70 -0.93
CA SER A 630 -9.85 26.29 -1.74
C SER A 630 -8.48 26.57 -1.09
N GLY A 631 -8.45 27.32 0.02
CA GLY A 631 -7.22 27.75 0.69
C GLY A 631 -6.74 26.84 1.82
N CYS A 632 -5.88 27.38 2.68
CA CYS A 632 -5.36 26.67 3.86
C CYS A 632 -5.13 27.65 5.01
N GLU A 633 -5.45 27.25 6.23
CA GLU A 633 -4.99 27.93 7.44
C GLU A 633 -3.65 27.34 7.89
N LEU A 634 -2.60 28.16 7.92
CA LEU A 634 -1.30 27.79 8.46
C LEU A 634 -1.22 28.24 9.92
N ARG A 635 -0.97 27.31 10.83
CA ARG A 635 -0.71 27.58 12.25
C ARG A 635 0.75 27.27 12.56
N HIS A 636 1.46 28.23 13.15
CA HIS A 636 2.83 28.04 13.65
C HIS A 636 2.85 28.32 15.15
N THR A 637 3.02 27.26 15.93
CA THR A 637 3.10 27.30 17.39
C THR A 637 4.54 27.15 17.85
N ILE A 638 5.01 28.08 18.69
CA ILE A 638 6.32 28.02 19.32
C ILE A 638 6.11 27.99 20.83
N ASN A 639 6.61 26.95 21.51
CA ASN A 639 6.63 26.86 22.97
C ASN A 639 8.07 26.71 23.47
N ILE A 640 8.40 27.43 24.54
CA ILE A 640 9.75 27.48 25.11
C ILE A 640 9.66 27.31 26.63
N LEU A 641 10.46 26.41 27.19
CA LEU A 641 10.69 26.37 28.64
C LEU A 641 12.00 27.09 28.97
N PRO A 642 11.94 28.27 29.60
CA PRO A 642 13.13 29.03 29.96
C PRO A 642 13.83 28.42 31.19
N ARG A 643 15.17 28.45 31.18
CA ARG A 643 16.00 27.95 32.29
C ARG A 643 16.02 28.91 33.47
N ASN A 644 15.99 30.22 33.21
CA ASN A 644 16.20 31.27 34.20
C ASN A 644 15.58 32.61 33.72
N ALA A 645 15.71 33.68 34.51
CA ALA A 645 15.06 34.97 34.24
C ALA A 645 15.47 35.60 32.90
N ILE A 646 16.76 35.48 32.53
CA ILE A 646 17.26 35.90 31.21
C ILE A 646 16.55 35.12 30.10
N GLY A 647 16.42 33.79 30.26
CA GLY A 647 15.68 32.96 29.32
C GLY A 647 14.21 33.33 29.19
N ARG A 648 13.54 33.75 30.28
CA ARG A 648 12.16 34.27 30.21
C ARG A 648 12.07 35.53 29.36
N LEU A 649 13.04 36.44 29.45
CA LEU A 649 13.08 37.65 28.63
C LEU A 649 13.29 37.31 27.15
N ILE A 650 14.27 36.47 26.84
CA ILE A 650 14.58 36.06 25.46
C ILE A 650 13.39 35.30 24.86
N ALA A 651 12.79 34.36 25.59
CA ALA A 651 11.63 33.60 25.13
C ALA A 651 10.44 34.51 24.75
N ARG A 652 10.19 35.60 25.50
CA ARG A 652 9.14 36.58 25.13
C ARG A 652 9.46 37.36 23.84
N VAL A 653 10.73 37.58 23.54
CA VAL A 653 11.15 38.23 22.29
C VAL A 653 11.03 37.26 21.11
N GLU A 654 11.49 36.02 21.29
CA GLU A 654 11.44 34.95 20.28
C GLU A 654 10.01 34.51 19.95
N THR A 655 9.11 34.49 20.93
CA THR A 655 7.66 34.22 20.72
C THR A 655 6.86 35.49 20.38
N GLY A 656 7.52 36.64 20.37
CA GLY A 656 6.90 37.95 20.22
C GLY A 656 6.89 38.50 18.78
N SER A 657 6.59 39.79 18.65
CA SER A 657 6.31 40.44 17.37
C SER A 657 7.46 40.40 16.36
N LYS A 658 8.72 40.27 16.79
CA LYS A 658 9.88 40.22 15.87
C LYS A 658 9.86 38.93 15.04
N CYS A 659 9.77 37.79 15.69
CA CYS A 659 9.69 36.48 15.03
C CYS A 659 8.46 36.41 14.12
N ARG A 660 7.29 36.85 14.63
CA ARG A 660 6.06 36.93 13.84
C ARG A 660 6.21 37.74 12.54
N ARG A 661 6.90 38.89 12.57
CA ARG A 661 7.14 39.72 11.36
C ARG A 661 8.05 39.02 10.36
N SER A 662 9.10 38.35 10.81
CA SER A 662 9.99 37.62 9.91
C SER A 662 9.27 36.45 9.24
N LEU A 663 8.50 35.66 10.01
CA LEU A 663 7.70 34.56 9.47
C LEU A 663 6.59 35.05 8.53
N ASP A 664 5.86 36.11 8.92
CA ASP A 664 4.80 36.70 8.10
C ASP A 664 5.33 37.15 6.72
N LYS A 665 6.52 37.78 6.69
CA LYS A 665 7.17 38.18 5.44
C LYS A 665 7.46 36.99 4.53
N VAL A 666 7.97 35.88 5.08
CA VAL A 666 8.36 34.72 4.27
C VAL A 666 7.13 33.91 3.85
N TYR A 667 6.20 33.64 4.75
CA TYR A 667 5.00 32.87 4.43
C TYR A 667 4.08 33.57 3.42
N ARG A 668 3.86 34.89 3.54
CA ARG A 668 3.09 35.63 2.53
C ARG A 668 3.76 35.59 1.17
N ARG A 669 5.09 35.72 1.13
CA ARG A 669 5.84 35.64 -0.11
C ARG A 669 5.70 34.26 -0.77
N ILE A 670 5.74 33.18 0.02
CA ILE A 670 5.51 31.82 -0.48
C ILE A 670 4.12 31.73 -1.12
N ASP A 671 3.09 32.19 -0.42
CA ASP A 671 1.70 32.15 -0.89
C ASP A 671 1.49 33.00 -2.17
N GLU A 672 1.99 34.24 -2.18
CA GLU A 672 1.99 35.14 -3.35
C GLU A 672 2.72 34.52 -4.55
N THR A 673 3.84 33.85 -4.31
CA THR A 673 4.61 33.19 -5.37
C THR A 673 3.87 31.99 -5.94
N LEU A 674 3.22 31.18 -5.10
CA LEU A 674 2.42 30.04 -5.55
C LEU A 674 1.18 30.50 -6.33
N ALA A 675 0.55 31.58 -5.89
CA ALA A 675 -0.53 32.23 -6.63
C ALA A 675 -0.04 32.75 -8.00
N ALA A 676 1.15 33.37 -8.06
CA ALA A 676 1.74 33.89 -9.30
C ALA A 676 2.30 32.80 -10.24
N GLN A 677 2.76 31.66 -9.72
CA GLN A 677 3.23 30.54 -10.53
C GLN A 677 2.10 29.90 -11.34
N LYS A 678 0.84 29.98 -10.88
CA LYS A 678 -0.33 29.66 -11.70
C LYS A 678 -0.40 30.53 -12.98
N CYS A 679 0.24 31.70 -12.97
CA CYS A 679 0.34 32.63 -14.10
C CYS A 679 1.69 32.55 -14.86
N GLY A 680 2.55 31.56 -14.57
CA GLY A 680 3.77 31.27 -15.35
C GLY A 680 5.03 32.09 -15.00
N VAL A 681 5.06 32.80 -13.86
CA VAL A 681 6.24 33.57 -13.42
C VAL A 681 7.17 32.71 -12.57
N LEU A 682 8.41 32.50 -13.02
CA LEU A 682 9.46 31.83 -12.24
C LEU A 682 10.11 32.82 -11.27
N SER A 683 9.64 32.84 -10.01
CA SER A 683 10.29 33.55 -8.92
C SER A 683 10.52 32.63 -7.72
N ASP A 684 11.57 32.90 -6.96
CA ASP A 684 11.84 32.14 -5.75
C ASP A 684 10.90 32.53 -4.60
N ALA A 685 10.32 31.50 -3.97
CA ALA A 685 9.30 31.63 -2.94
C ALA A 685 9.86 32.10 -1.58
N PHE A 686 11.17 31.99 -1.34
CA PHE A 686 11.79 32.34 -0.06
C PHE A 686 12.60 33.64 -0.12
N GLU A 687 13.47 33.77 -1.11
CA GLU A 687 14.51 34.80 -1.21
C GLU A 687 14.40 35.61 -2.49
N ALA A 688 14.82 36.88 -2.46
CA ALA A 688 14.84 37.72 -3.66
C ALA A 688 15.96 37.27 -4.61
N THR A 689 15.81 37.55 -5.91
CA THR A 689 16.85 37.28 -6.91
C THR A 689 18.19 37.86 -6.46
N PRO A 690 19.25 37.03 -6.37
CA PRO A 690 20.56 37.47 -5.90
C PRO A 690 21.15 38.58 -6.77
N ARG A 691 21.77 39.59 -6.15
CA ARG A 691 22.50 40.65 -6.87
C ARG A 691 23.97 40.26 -7.03
N LEU A 692 24.37 39.91 -8.25
CA LEU A 692 25.77 39.58 -8.55
C LEU A 692 26.67 40.81 -8.58
N LYS A 693 27.92 40.64 -8.13
CA LYS A 693 28.98 41.65 -8.26
C LYS A 693 29.36 41.80 -9.73
N ARG A 694 29.89 42.96 -10.13
CA ARG A 694 30.32 43.25 -11.51
C ARG A 694 31.26 42.17 -12.09
N ARG A 695 32.26 41.72 -11.31
CA ARG A 695 33.20 40.65 -11.72
C ARG A 695 32.48 39.33 -12.02
N GLN A 696 31.46 38.96 -11.24
CA GLN A 696 30.67 37.74 -11.45
C GLN A 696 29.83 37.84 -12.72
N GLN A 697 29.26 39.02 -13.00
CA GLN A 697 28.53 39.28 -14.24
C GLN A 697 29.43 39.20 -15.47
N GLU A 698 30.62 39.81 -15.40
CA GLU A 698 31.63 39.75 -16.48
C GLU A 698 32.08 38.29 -16.72
N ARG A 699 32.29 37.50 -15.66
CA ARG A 699 32.64 36.07 -15.77
C ARG A 699 31.56 35.25 -16.48
N LEU A 700 30.28 35.49 -16.18
CA LEU A 700 29.16 34.83 -16.84
C LEU A 700 29.11 35.14 -18.34
N VAL A 701 29.30 36.40 -18.73
CA VAL A 701 29.29 36.81 -20.16
C VAL A 701 30.45 36.17 -20.93
N ILE A 702 31.65 36.15 -20.34
CA ILE A 702 32.82 35.51 -20.96
C ILE A 702 32.58 34.01 -21.14
N GLY A 703 32.06 33.34 -20.12
CA GLY A 703 31.77 31.91 -20.17
C GLY A 703 30.66 31.57 -21.18
N GLU A 704 29.62 32.40 -21.29
CA GLU A 704 28.57 32.26 -22.31
C GLU A 704 29.16 32.25 -23.72
N GLN A 705 30.00 33.23 -24.03
CA GLN A 705 30.66 33.37 -25.33
C GLN A 705 31.56 32.17 -25.64
N ALA A 706 32.26 31.65 -24.64
CA ALA A 706 33.13 30.49 -24.77
C ALA A 706 32.33 29.20 -25.07
N LEU A 707 31.21 28.97 -24.37
CA LEU A 707 30.32 27.83 -24.64
C LEU A 707 29.79 27.84 -26.08
N VAL A 708 29.36 29.01 -26.56
CA VAL A 708 28.90 29.17 -27.96
C VAL A 708 30.02 28.88 -28.96
N THR A 709 31.25 29.29 -28.64
CA THR A 709 32.44 29.03 -29.48
C THR A 709 32.77 27.53 -29.53
N GLU A 710 32.53 26.79 -28.46
CA GLU A 710 32.70 25.33 -28.39
C GLU A 710 31.58 24.52 -29.08
N GLY A 711 30.58 25.20 -29.66
CA GLY A 711 29.49 24.56 -30.40
C GLY A 711 28.21 24.32 -29.59
N VAL A 712 28.08 24.87 -28.37
CA VAL A 712 26.80 24.84 -27.63
C VAL A 712 25.78 25.76 -28.31
N PRO A 713 24.51 25.32 -28.52
CA PRO A 713 23.47 26.20 -29.03
C PRO A 713 23.34 27.47 -28.19
N ARG A 714 23.31 28.64 -28.85
CA ARG A 714 23.25 29.94 -28.16
C ARG A 714 22.08 30.05 -27.19
N SER A 715 20.91 29.56 -27.57
CA SER A 715 19.72 29.52 -26.71
C SER A 715 19.96 28.72 -25.41
N LEU A 716 20.69 27.62 -25.49
CA LEU A 716 20.97 26.75 -24.34
C LEU A 716 22.03 27.37 -23.42
N ALA A 717 23.09 27.97 -24.00
CA ALA A 717 24.09 28.71 -23.26
C ALA A 717 23.48 29.92 -22.51
N GLU A 718 22.64 30.70 -23.19
CA GLU A 718 21.89 31.82 -22.60
C GLU A 718 20.96 31.34 -21.47
N THR A 719 20.33 30.18 -21.64
CA THR A 719 19.44 29.59 -20.61
C THR A 719 20.23 29.18 -19.37
N LEU A 720 21.35 28.47 -19.51
CA LEU A 720 22.20 28.07 -18.37
C LEU A 720 22.79 29.29 -17.65
N VAL A 721 23.26 30.30 -18.38
CA VAL A 721 23.82 31.53 -17.80
C VAL A 721 22.76 32.36 -17.08
N ARG A 722 21.54 32.42 -17.61
CA ARG A 722 20.39 33.02 -16.93
C ARG A 722 20.07 32.28 -15.65
N PHE A 723 20.05 30.94 -15.69
CA PHE A 723 19.87 30.12 -14.50
C PHE A 723 20.94 30.41 -13.44
N LEU A 724 22.23 30.39 -13.79
CA LEU A 724 23.31 30.71 -12.84
C LEU A 724 23.22 32.13 -12.25
N ARG A 725 22.65 33.07 -13.01
CA ARG A 725 22.46 34.46 -12.60
C ARG A 725 21.30 34.66 -11.64
N GLU A 726 20.16 34.03 -11.92
CA GLU A 726 18.88 34.36 -11.31
C GLU A 726 18.40 33.30 -10.30
N ALA A 727 18.85 32.05 -10.46
CA ALA A 727 18.39 30.95 -9.62
C ALA A 727 18.88 31.09 -8.17
N PRO A 728 18.11 30.54 -7.21
CA PRO A 728 18.46 30.53 -5.80
C PRO A 728 19.84 29.92 -5.56
N ASP A 729 20.54 30.42 -4.55
CA ASP A 729 21.88 29.92 -4.16
C ASP A 729 21.92 28.39 -4.03
N GLN A 730 20.88 27.77 -3.47
CA GLN A 730 20.81 26.32 -3.29
C GLN A 730 20.68 25.54 -4.60
N GLU A 731 19.94 26.07 -5.58
CA GLU A 731 19.80 25.42 -6.89
C GLU A 731 21.11 25.45 -7.66
N VAL A 732 21.88 26.53 -7.53
CA VAL A 732 23.21 26.62 -8.14
C VAL A 732 24.31 25.95 -7.30
N ALA A 733 24.08 25.72 -6.00
CA ALA A 733 24.97 24.93 -5.14
C ALA A 733 24.85 23.43 -5.36
N LYS A 734 23.74 22.96 -5.94
CA LYS A 734 23.51 21.55 -6.24
C LYS A 734 22.65 21.40 -7.50
N ILE A 735 23.31 21.44 -8.65
CA ILE A 735 22.71 21.34 -9.98
C ILE A 735 22.66 19.87 -10.39
N ARG A 736 21.45 19.31 -10.45
CA ARG A 736 21.19 17.95 -10.97
C ARG A 736 20.79 18.08 -12.44
N PRO A 737 21.61 17.62 -13.41
CA PRO A 737 21.45 17.96 -14.83
C PRO A 737 20.13 17.47 -15.42
N VAL A 738 19.71 16.24 -15.13
CA VAL A 738 18.45 15.66 -15.62
C VAL A 738 17.24 16.45 -15.10
N ARG A 739 17.20 16.72 -13.80
CA ARG A 739 16.14 17.54 -13.19
C ARG A 739 16.11 18.96 -13.76
N LEU A 740 17.27 19.59 -13.91
CA LEU A 740 17.36 20.94 -14.45
C LEU A 740 16.88 20.99 -15.90
N ALA A 741 17.21 19.99 -16.72
CA ALA A 741 16.75 19.91 -18.11
C ALA A 741 15.22 19.88 -18.20
N ARG A 742 14.59 19.03 -17.40
CA ARG A 742 13.13 18.93 -17.29
C ARG A 742 12.51 20.24 -16.81
N GLN A 743 13.10 20.87 -15.79
CA GLN A 743 12.63 22.16 -15.25
C GLN A 743 12.70 23.30 -16.28
N LEU A 744 13.75 23.29 -17.13
CA LEU A 744 13.95 24.29 -18.18
C LEU A 744 13.22 23.93 -19.50
N GLY A 745 12.66 22.72 -19.61
CA GLY A 745 12.03 22.23 -20.84
C GLY A 745 13.01 22.00 -21.99
N VAL A 746 14.26 21.64 -21.69
CA VAL A 746 15.34 21.38 -22.68
C VAL A 746 15.70 19.90 -22.71
N ASN A 747 16.41 19.46 -23.76
CA ASN A 747 16.86 18.08 -23.87
C ASN A 747 17.89 17.73 -22.78
N GLU A 748 17.72 16.58 -22.12
CA GLU A 748 18.56 16.13 -21.00
C GLU A 748 20.03 15.96 -21.38
N ASP A 749 20.30 15.35 -22.53
CA ASP A 749 21.66 15.05 -22.99
C ASP A 749 22.36 16.33 -23.49
N GLU A 750 21.63 17.24 -24.15
CA GLU A 750 22.16 18.54 -24.56
C GLU A 750 22.54 19.43 -23.37
N LEU A 751 21.68 19.48 -22.35
CA LEU A 751 21.98 20.24 -21.13
C LEU A 751 23.16 19.63 -20.39
N LEU A 752 23.23 18.30 -20.30
CA LEU A 752 24.36 17.62 -19.68
C LEU A 752 25.68 17.95 -20.40
N ASP A 753 25.74 17.84 -21.73
CA ASP A 753 26.93 18.21 -22.51
C ASP A 753 27.33 19.66 -22.25
N THR A 754 26.33 20.55 -22.17
CA THR A 754 26.53 21.96 -21.81
C THR A 754 27.10 22.13 -20.40
N CYS A 755 26.60 21.38 -19.41
CA CYS A 755 27.13 21.39 -18.04
C CYS A 755 28.57 20.88 -17.99
N LEU A 756 28.89 19.80 -18.72
CA LEU A 756 30.26 19.24 -18.78
C LEU A 756 31.26 20.26 -19.37
N ARG A 757 30.89 20.93 -20.47
CA ARG A 757 31.69 22.03 -21.06
C ARG A 757 31.77 23.25 -20.15
N SER A 758 30.73 23.52 -19.38
CA SER A 758 30.73 24.63 -18.41
C SER A 758 31.75 24.42 -17.29
N VAL A 759 32.12 23.17 -16.98
CA VAL A 759 33.20 22.88 -16.02
C VAL A 759 34.56 23.26 -16.59
N SER A 760 34.87 22.94 -17.86
CA SER A 760 36.14 23.36 -18.48
C SER A 760 36.25 24.88 -18.62
N GLN A 761 35.12 25.57 -18.81
CA GLN A 761 35.05 27.03 -18.83
C GLN A 761 35.08 27.69 -17.44
N GLY A 762 35.12 26.90 -16.36
CA GLY A 762 35.15 27.39 -14.98
C GLY A 762 33.88 28.16 -14.59
N LEU A 763 32.75 27.81 -15.20
CA LEU A 763 31.41 28.25 -14.79
C LEU A 763 30.83 27.32 -13.73
N LEU A 764 31.11 26.02 -13.86
CA LEU A 764 30.66 24.96 -12.96
C LEU A 764 31.86 24.19 -12.37
N THR A 765 31.62 23.47 -11.29
CA THR A 765 32.48 22.39 -10.78
C THR A 765 31.69 21.10 -10.73
N LEU A 766 32.37 19.97 -10.94
CA LEU A 766 31.80 18.63 -10.87
C LEU A 766 31.91 18.07 -9.44
N GLN A 767 30.93 17.28 -9.02
CA GLN A 767 30.92 16.55 -7.74
C GLN A 767 30.15 15.23 -7.88
N TRP A 768 30.47 14.26 -7.02
CA TRP A 768 29.79 12.99 -6.88
C TRP A 768 29.03 12.91 -5.56
N ASP A 769 27.72 12.67 -5.63
CA ASP A 769 26.87 12.47 -4.47
C ASP A 769 26.59 10.98 -4.27
N LEU A 770 26.85 10.48 -3.06
CA LEU A 770 26.51 9.12 -2.67
C LEU A 770 25.07 9.05 -2.16
N LEU A 771 24.18 8.50 -2.96
CA LEU A 771 22.79 8.29 -2.62
C LEU A 771 22.65 7.09 -1.66
N CYS A 772 21.92 7.29 -0.57
CA CYS A 772 21.49 6.18 0.28
C CYS A 772 20.50 5.27 -0.49
N PRO A 773 20.61 3.94 -0.40
CA PRO A 773 19.71 3.00 -1.11
C PRO A 773 18.26 3.09 -0.60
N THR A 774 18.10 3.57 0.62
CA THR A 774 16.82 3.71 1.32
C THR A 774 16.15 5.04 0.98
N CYS A 775 16.79 6.18 1.29
CA CYS A 775 16.18 7.49 1.07
C CYS A 775 16.48 8.15 -0.28
N ARG A 776 17.48 7.66 -1.01
CA ARG A 776 18.03 8.25 -2.23
C ARG A 776 18.42 9.73 -2.08
N VAL A 777 18.74 10.15 -0.85
CA VAL A 777 19.35 11.45 -0.53
C VAL A 777 20.86 11.26 -0.47
N ALA A 778 21.61 12.28 -0.85
CA ALA A 778 23.06 12.29 -0.73
C ALA A 778 23.46 12.13 0.74
N ALA A 779 23.95 10.95 1.09
CA ALA A 779 24.55 10.61 2.38
C ALA A 779 25.96 11.19 2.51
N ASP A 780 26.68 11.31 1.39
CA ASP A 780 28.01 11.90 1.33
C ASP A 780 28.22 12.56 -0.04
N ALA A 781 29.22 13.42 -0.15
CA ALA A 781 29.57 14.15 -1.36
C ALA A 781 31.09 14.25 -1.51
N GLN A 782 31.63 13.81 -2.65
CA GLN A 782 33.06 13.77 -2.93
C GLN A 782 33.40 14.51 -4.22
N SER A 783 34.58 15.11 -4.28
CA SER A 783 35.06 15.81 -5.48
C SER A 783 35.52 14.85 -6.58
N SER A 784 35.95 13.64 -6.21
CA SER A 784 36.43 12.62 -7.14
C SER A 784 35.87 11.24 -6.82
N LEU A 785 35.66 10.41 -7.85
CA LEU A 785 35.29 9.00 -7.67
C LEU A 785 36.31 8.20 -6.85
N ARG A 786 37.59 8.62 -6.84
CA ARG A 786 38.67 7.95 -6.10
C ARG A 786 38.58 8.16 -4.59
N GLU A 787 37.88 9.20 -4.14
CA GLU A 787 37.73 9.57 -2.73
C GLU A 787 36.56 8.83 -2.05
N ILE A 788 35.74 8.13 -2.85
CA ILE A 788 34.57 7.40 -2.37
C ILE A 788 35.02 6.16 -1.59
N LYS A 789 34.68 6.14 -0.29
CA LYS A 789 34.92 5.01 0.63
C LYS A 789 34.08 3.79 0.24
N SER A 790 34.46 2.60 0.69
CA SER A 790 33.70 1.36 0.43
C SER A 790 32.39 1.26 1.21
N HIS A 791 32.29 1.95 2.34
CA HIS A 791 31.11 2.00 3.19
C HIS A 791 30.81 3.45 3.56
N THR A 792 29.53 3.79 3.54
CA THR A 792 29.02 5.11 3.89
C THR A 792 27.84 4.96 4.83
N HIS A 793 27.79 5.83 5.82
CA HIS A 793 26.66 5.94 6.74
C HIS A 793 25.72 7.04 6.27
N CYS A 794 24.44 6.72 6.07
CA CYS A 794 23.43 7.74 5.82
C CYS A 794 22.91 8.32 7.13
N GLU A 795 23.30 9.55 7.48
CA GLU A 795 22.82 10.19 8.71
C GLU A 795 21.29 10.33 8.72
N ALA A 796 20.66 10.58 7.57
CA ALA A 796 19.21 10.71 7.46
C ALA A 796 18.49 9.41 7.78
N CYS A 797 19.06 8.26 7.40
CA CYS A 797 18.44 6.93 7.54
C CYS A 797 18.94 6.11 8.71
N ASP A 798 20.04 6.54 9.34
CA ASP A 798 20.76 5.73 10.32
C ASP A 798 21.08 4.34 9.74
N LEU A 799 21.63 4.33 8.52
CA LEU A 799 21.89 3.12 7.75
C LEU A 799 23.31 3.12 7.20
N ASP A 800 24.08 2.09 7.56
CA ASP A 800 25.33 1.77 6.90
C ASP A 800 25.07 0.96 5.63
N PHE A 801 25.66 1.38 4.52
CA PHE A 801 25.52 0.68 3.24
C PHE A 801 26.84 0.67 2.48
N LYS A 802 26.97 -0.30 1.58
CA LYS A 802 28.11 -0.37 0.66
C LYS A 802 27.97 0.69 -0.42
N SER A 803 29.04 1.42 -0.64
CA SER A 803 29.11 2.57 -1.53
C SER A 803 29.44 2.19 -2.99
N ASP A 804 29.46 0.90 -3.30
CA ASP A 804 29.85 0.32 -4.60
C ASP A 804 28.67 0.01 -5.54
N VAL A 805 27.45 0.43 -5.19
CA VAL A 805 26.24 0.16 -5.97
C VAL A 805 26.10 1.21 -7.09
N SER A 806 25.96 0.78 -8.35
CA SER A 806 25.96 1.64 -9.56
C SER A 806 24.85 2.70 -9.55
N GLY A 807 23.76 2.42 -8.85
CA GLY A 807 22.62 3.33 -8.65
C GLY A 807 22.79 4.33 -7.50
N ALA A 808 23.86 4.21 -6.71
CA ALA A 808 24.09 4.98 -5.49
C ALA A 808 25.07 6.15 -5.68
N ILE A 809 25.64 6.37 -6.87
CA ILE A 809 26.57 7.49 -7.10
C ILE A 809 26.02 8.38 -8.20
N GLU A 810 25.63 9.61 -7.85
CA GLU A 810 25.03 10.60 -8.73
C GLU A 810 26.03 11.68 -9.14
N LEU A 811 26.06 12.02 -10.43
CA LEU A 811 26.79 13.17 -10.95
C LEU A 811 26.00 14.46 -10.68
N VAL A 812 26.65 15.40 -10.01
CA VAL A 812 26.08 16.70 -9.64
C VAL A 812 27.06 17.81 -10.01
N PHE A 813 26.53 18.97 -10.40
CA PHE A 813 27.35 20.18 -10.63
C PHE A 813 27.11 21.23 -9.55
N ARG A 814 28.09 22.10 -9.33
CA ARG A 814 27.92 23.32 -8.54
C ARG A 814 28.39 24.53 -9.34
N ALA A 815 27.83 25.70 -9.08
CA ALA A 815 28.40 26.94 -9.60
C ALA A 815 29.80 27.16 -9.04
N HIS A 816 30.73 27.53 -9.91
CA HIS A 816 32.08 27.88 -9.48
C HIS A 816 32.03 29.14 -8.58
N SER A 817 32.88 29.19 -7.55
CA SER A 817 32.86 30.27 -6.54
C SER A 817 33.08 31.67 -7.13
N GLU A 818 33.83 31.77 -8.22
CA GLU A 818 34.01 33.02 -8.98
C GLU A 818 32.75 33.50 -9.71
N VAL A 819 31.79 32.60 -9.94
CA VAL A 819 30.49 32.90 -10.56
C VAL A 819 29.45 33.16 -9.48
N ARG A 820 29.33 32.25 -8.50
CA ARG A 820 28.42 32.37 -7.35
C ARG A 820 29.16 31.90 -6.10
N ASP A 821 29.29 32.80 -5.14
CA ASP A 821 29.77 32.44 -3.79
C ASP A 821 28.58 31.93 -2.99
N VAL A 822 28.45 30.61 -2.89
CA VAL A 822 27.36 29.97 -2.15
C VAL A 822 27.93 29.35 -0.88
N SER A 823 27.66 29.99 0.26
CA SER A 823 27.97 29.40 1.56
C SER A 823 26.98 28.26 1.84
N VAL A 824 27.51 27.06 2.09
CA VAL A 824 26.74 25.83 2.37
C VAL A 824 26.49 25.68 3.88
N GLY A 825 26.23 26.80 4.57
CA GLY A 825 25.93 26.74 6.00
C GLY A 825 24.67 25.90 6.21
N LEU A 826 24.72 24.91 7.10
CA LEU A 826 23.56 24.08 7.47
C LEU A 826 22.66 24.87 8.41
N TYR A 827 21.39 25.04 8.10
CA TYR A 827 20.40 25.71 8.96
C TYR A 827 19.45 24.70 9.65
N CYS A 828 19.42 23.47 9.16
CA CYS A 828 18.63 22.33 9.59
C CYS A 828 19.23 21.02 9.04
N ILE A 829 19.09 19.91 9.78
CA ILE A 829 19.61 18.59 9.40
C ILE A 829 18.52 17.50 9.32
N GLY A 830 17.30 17.79 9.81
CA GLY A 830 16.29 16.76 10.10
C GLY A 830 14.91 16.96 9.49
N GLY A 831 14.67 18.06 8.76
CA GLY A 831 13.36 18.37 8.18
C GLY A 831 12.92 17.42 7.05
N PRO A 832 11.62 17.35 6.74
CA PRO A 832 11.07 16.53 5.65
C PRO A 832 11.73 16.78 4.28
N TRP A 833 12.25 17.99 4.06
CA TRP A 833 13.02 18.32 2.86
C TRP A 833 14.26 17.44 2.65
N HIS A 834 14.90 16.99 3.73
CA HIS A 834 16.05 16.09 3.67
C HIS A 834 15.63 14.63 3.42
N ALA A 835 14.32 14.33 3.43
CA ALA A 835 13.77 12.99 3.23
C ALA A 835 12.38 13.03 2.54
N PRO A 836 12.27 13.57 1.30
CA PRO A 836 10.98 13.86 0.66
C PRO A 836 10.16 12.62 0.28
N HIS A 837 10.78 11.43 0.30
CA HIS A 837 10.11 10.15 0.12
C HIS A 837 9.42 9.67 1.43
N VAL A 838 9.79 10.21 2.59
CA VAL A 838 9.17 9.89 3.89
C VAL A 838 7.92 10.75 4.06
N VAL A 839 6.75 10.15 3.89
CA VAL A 839 5.44 10.82 4.05
C VAL A 839 5.08 11.04 5.51
N MET A 840 5.64 10.23 6.41
CA MET A 840 5.33 10.30 7.82
C MET A 840 6.52 9.80 8.63
N GLN A 841 6.86 10.53 9.69
CA GLN A 841 7.81 10.10 10.70
C GLN A 841 7.25 10.39 12.10
N LEU A 842 7.19 9.36 12.95
CA LEU A 842 6.64 9.45 14.31
C LEU A 842 7.57 8.77 15.32
N ARG A 843 7.64 9.31 16.53
CA ARG A 843 8.25 8.63 17.68
C ARG A 843 7.17 8.03 18.55
N LEU A 844 7.38 6.79 18.96
CA LEU A 844 6.47 6.00 19.77
C LEU A 844 7.20 5.49 21.01
N GLU A 845 6.73 5.85 22.20
CA GLU A 845 7.23 5.33 23.47
C GLU A 845 6.81 3.85 23.68
N PRO A 846 7.48 3.07 24.54
CA PRO A 846 7.02 1.72 24.89
C PRO A 846 5.59 1.72 25.45
N GLY A 847 4.75 0.82 24.94
CA GLY A 847 3.33 0.72 25.29
C GLY A 847 2.44 1.82 24.70
N GLU A 848 3.01 2.71 23.88
CA GLU A 848 2.26 3.81 23.29
C GLU A 848 1.48 3.37 22.05
N ARG A 849 0.22 3.80 21.98
CA ARG A 849 -0.62 3.67 20.79
C ARG A 849 -0.93 5.04 20.21
N VAL A 850 -0.73 5.18 18.90
CA VAL A 850 -0.93 6.43 18.16
C VAL A 850 -1.78 6.15 16.96
N GLU A 851 -2.69 7.07 16.66
CA GLU A 851 -3.32 7.14 15.37
C GLU A 851 -2.90 8.42 14.67
N THR A 852 -2.71 8.31 13.36
CA THR A 852 -2.42 9.45 12.52
C THR A 852 -3.22 9.35 11.23
N GLU A 853 -3.80 10.47 10.85
CA GLU A 853 -4.44 10.58 9.55
C GLU A 853 -3.43 11.12 8.56
N LEU A 854 -3.34 10.53 7.37
CA LEU A 854 -2.54 11.02 6.26
C LEU A 854 -3.28 10.88 4.94
N ALA A 855 -2.71 11.44 3.88
CA ALA A 855 -3.24 11.30 2.53
C ALA A 855 -2.22 10.64 1.61
N LEU A 856 -2.38 9.34 1.35
CA LEU A 856 -1.51 8.57 0.46
C LEU A 856 -2.09 8.52 -0.96
N THR A 857 -1.22 8.76 -1.92
CA THR A 857 -1.47 8.58 -3.35
C THR A 857 -1.28 7.11 -3.74
N PRO A 858 -1.86 6.63 -4.86
CA PRO A 858 -1.58 5.28 -5.35
C PRO A 858 -0.08 5.02 -5.54
N GLY A 859 0.39 3.85 -5.13
CA GLY A 859 1.81 3.47 -5.22
C GLY A 859 2.24 2.47 -4.15
N ASP A 860 3.50 2.06 -4.19
CA ASP A 860 4.09 1.17 -3.20
C ASP A 860 4.85 1.98 -2.13
N TYR A 861 4.64 1.59 -0.88
CA TYR A 861 5.18 2.23 0.32
C TYR A 861 5.78 1.16 1.23
N VAL A 862 6.71 1.58 2.08
CA VAL A 862 7.32 0.74 3.11
C VAL A 862 7.26 1.46 4.45
N LEU A 863 6.70 0.79 5.46
CA LEU A 863 6.80 1.22 6.84
C LEU A 863 8.01 0.55 7.48
N ARG A 864 8.95 1.35 8.00
CA ARG A 864 10.15 0.84 8.66
C ARG A 864 10.67 1.81 9.72
N GLY A 865 11.66 1.38 10.48
CA GLY A 865 12.35 2.19 11.47
C GLY A 865 13.75 1.63 11.72
N PRO A 866 14.71 2.44 12.16
CA PRO A 866 16.10 2.01 12.33
C PRO A 866 16.26 0.86 13.32
N ARG A 867 15.31 0.68 14.25
CA ARG A 867 15.28 -0.42 15.22
C ARG A 867 14.14 -1.42 15.03
N LEU A 868 13.31 -1.22 14.02
CA LEU A 868 12.28 -2.20 13.69
C LEU A 868 12.98 -3.33 12.94
N THR A 869 12.91 -4.54 13.50
CA THR A 869 13.43 -5.76 12.85
C THR A 869 12.58 -6.18 11.65
N GLN A 870 11.38 -5.63 11.52
CA GLN A 870 10.40 -5.87 10.46
C GLN A 870 10.13 -4.60 9.66
N ALA A 871 10.03 -4.76 8.33
CA ALA A 871 9.52 -3.74 7.43
C ALA A 871 8.16 -4.20 6.89
N TYR A 872 7.19 -3.29 6.81
CA TYR A 872 5.85 -3.61 6.32
C TYR A 872 5.67 -3.01 4.92
N SER A 873 5.48 -3.88 3.93
CA SER A 873 5.16 -3.48 2.56
C SER A 873 3.70 -3.05 2.48
N ILE A 874 3.44 -1.86 1.94
CA ILE A 874 2.10 -1.27 1.83
C ILE A 874 1.86 -0.89 0.37
N ARG A 875 0.82 -1.44 -0.24
CA ARG A 875 0.36 -1.05 -1.58
C ARG A 875 -0.89 -0.18 -1.46
N VAL A 876 -0.82 1.05 -1.96
CA VAL A 876 -1.95 1.96 -2.00
C VAL A 876 -2.63 1.83 -3.37
N ALA A 877 -3.84 1.28 -3.38
CA ALA A 877 -4.67 1.09 -4.57
C ALA A 877 -5.63 2.28 -4.78
N SER A 878 -6.02 2.55 -6.02
CA SER A 878 -6.97 3.62 -6.34
C SER A 878 -8.36 3.39 -5.72
N THR A 879 -8.84 2.14 -5.65
CA THR A 879 -10.14 1.79 -5.06
C THR A 879 -10.15 0.38 -4.44
N GLY A 880 -11.25 -0.01 -3.78
CA GLY A 880 -11.49 -1.40 -3.32
C GLY A 880 -10.71 -1.89 -2.07
N ALA A 881 -10.03 -1.00 -1.35
CA ALA A 881 -9.18 -1.35 -0.20
C ALA A 881 -9.62 -0.63 1.10
N PRO A 882 -9.22 -1.11 2.30
CA PRO A 882 -9.50 -0.40 3.55
C PRO A 882 -8.79 0.96 3.60
N SER A 883 -9.45 1.97 4.18
CA SER A 883 -8.84 3.27 4.48
C SER A 883 -8.09 3.29 5.80
N CYS A 884 -8.25 2.25 6.63
CA CYS A 884 -7.71 2.23 7.98
C CYS A 884 -6.90 0.96 8.23
N GLN A 885 -5.69 1.11 8.79
CA GLN A 885 -4.81 -0.03 9.09
C GLN A 885 -4.09 0.15 10.42
N GLU A 886 -3.99 -0.95 11.16
CA GLU A 886 -3.28 -1.01 12.43
C GLU A 886 -1.98 -1.79 12.28
N PHE A 887 -0.90 -1.25 12.84
CA PHE A 887 0.43 -1.83 12.86
C PHE A 887 0.89 -2.02 14.30
N VAL A 888 1.05 -3.28 14.70
CA VAL A 888 1.60 -3.63 16.01
C VAL A 888 3.11 -3.86 15.85
N LEU A 889 3.88 -2.95 16.43
CA LEU A 889 5.35 -2.96 16.39
C LEU A 889 5.85 -3.82 17.55
N LYS A 890 6.27 -5.04 17.22
CA LYS A 890 6.76 -6.04 18.18
C LYS A 890 8.14 -6.56 17.79
N GLU A 891 8.79 -7.26 18.73
CA GLU A 891 10.06 -7.94 18.52
C GLU A 891 9.81 -9.30 17.85
N GLY A 892 10.35 -9.51 16.64
CA GLY A 892 10.15 -10.74 15.86
C GLY A 892 8.77 -10.83 15.18
N GLY A 893 8.76 -10.98 13.85
CA GLY A 893 7.54 -11.05 13.03
C GLY A 893 7.81 -11.61 11.63
N GLU A 894 6.75 -12.09 10.97
CA GLU A 894 6.80 -12.61 9.60
C GLU A 894 7.16 -11.51 8.59
N LEU A 895 8.03 -11.84 7.63
CA LEU A 895 8.67 -10.90 6.70
C LEU A 895 7.90 -10.63 5.40
N ASP A 896 6.70 -11.19 5.20
CA ASP A 896 6.18 -11.32 3.82
C ASP A 896 4.70 -10.93 3.60
N ARG A 897 4.11 -10.12 4.49
CA ARG A 897 2.74 -9.63 4.28
C ARG A 897 2.73 -8.24 3.65
N THR A 898 2.16 -8.14 2.45
CA THR A 898 1.82 -6.85 1.83
C THR A 898 0.44 -6.39 2.28
N TYR A 899 0.35 -5.18 2.84
CA TYR A 899 -0.89 -4.53 3.25
C TYR A 899 -1.45 -3.72 2.08
N VAL A 900 -2.74 -3.84 1.79
CA VAL A 900 -3.38 -3.06 0.70
C VAL A 900 -4.27 -1.99 1.31
N LEU A 901 -4.04 -0.72 0.96
CA LEU A 901 -4.81 0.43 1.45
C LEU A 901 -5.44 1.19 0.29
N ARG A 902 -6.54 1.90 0.57
CA ARG A 902 -7.15 2.80 -0.41
C ARG A 902 -6.37 4.10 -0.50
N ALA A 903 -6.25 4.68 -1.69
CA ALA A 903 -5.78 6.05 -1.89
C ALA A 903 -6.74 7.11 -1.29
N GLY A 904 -6.24 8.31 -1.04
CA GLY A 904 -7.00 9.40 -0.42
C GLY A 904 -6.68 9.56 1.05
N GLY A 905 -7.65 9.89 1.91
CA GLY A 905 -7.42 10.00 3.36
C GLY A 905 -7.43 8.64 4.04
N GLN A 906 -6.31 8.24 4.65
CA GLN A 906 -6.19 7.03 5.46
C GLN A 906 -6.00 7.38 6.93
N SER A 907 -6.44 6.44 7.79
CA SER A 907 -6.12 6.45 9.22
C SER A 907 -5.22 5.28 9.57
N LEU A 908 -3.97 5.56 9.97
CA LEU A 908 -3.01 4.54 10.37
C LEU A 908 -2.84 4.57 11.89
N SER A 909 -2.98 3.41 12.52
CA SER A 909 -2.69 3.22 13.94
C SER A 909 -1.40 2.44 14.12
N PHE A 910 -0.58 2.88 15.06
CA PHE A 910 0.68 2.25 15.45
C PHE A 910 0.63 1.96 16.94
N GLU A 911 0.87 0.71 17.32
CA GLU A 911 1.02 0.30 18.71
C GLU A 911 2.45 -0.17 18.93
N ASN A 912 3.19 0.51 19.80
CA ASN A 912 4.54 0.12 20.13
C ASN A 912 4.56 -0.85 21.32
N THR A 913 4.44 -2.14 21.02
CA THR A 913 4.62 -3.22 22.02
C THR A 913 6.09 -3.55 22.27
N HIS A 914 7.03 -2.94 21.54
CA HIS A 914 8.45 -3.12 21.74
C HIS A 914 8.91 -2.51 23.08
N PRO A 915 9.87 -3.12 23.80
CA PRO A 915 10.36 -2.60 25.09
C PRO A 915 11.14 -1.27 25.00
N SER A 916 11.33 -0.71 23.80
CA SER A 916 12.11 0.50 23.58
C SER A 916 11.39 1.46 22.63
N GLN A 917 11.71 2.76 22.75
CA GLN A 917 11.15 3.80 21.89
C GLN A 917 11.47 3.50 20.42
N GLN A 918 10.45 3.60 19.57
CA GLN A 918 10.56 3.38 18.13
C GLN A 918 10.44 4.69 17.35
N LEU A 919 11.29 4.85 16.33
CA LEU A 919 11.13 5.86 15.30
C LEU A 919 10.57 5.18 14.05
N VAL A 920 9.30 5.47 13.74
CA VAL A 920 8.60 4.86 12.61
C VAL A 920 8.57 5.81 11.44
N ARG A 921 8.85 5.29 10.24
CA ARG A 921 8.83 6.01 8.98
C ARG A 921 7.97 5.27 7.98
N LEU A 922 7.05 5.99 7.36
CA LEU A 922 6.36 5.53 6.17
C LEU A 922 6.99 6.19 4.96
N GLU A 923 7.46 5.38 4.03
CA GLU A 923 8.30 5.81 2.92
C GLU A 923 7.67 5.40 1.60
N ARG A 924 7.68 6.30 0.62
CA ARG A 924 7.38 5.97 -0.77
C ARG A 924 8.53 5.15 -1.35
N THR A 925 8.20 4.05 -2.01
CA THR A 925 9.14 3.30 -2.83
C THR A 925 9.24 4.02 -4.18
N ILE A 926 10.00 5.11 -4.23
CA ILE A 926 10.14 5.93 -5.45
C ILE A 926 11.29 5.36 -6.29
N PRO A 927 11.04 4.89 -7.54
CA PRO A 927 12.08 4.83 -8.54
C PRO A 927 12.46 6.27 -8.89
N ARG A 928 13.62 6.76 -8.43
CA ARG A 928 14.15 8.03 -8.96
C ARG A 928 14.69 7.78 -10.37
N ASP A 929 13.97 8.31 -11.36
CA ASP A 929 14.35 8.33 -12.77
C ASP A 929 15.17 9.59 -13.14
N ASP A 930 15.29 10.54 -12.22
CA ASP A 930 15.97 11.84 -12.40
C ASP A 930 17.46 11.87 -11.99
N VAL A 931 18.07 10.69 -11.78
CA VAL A 931 19.45 10.52 -11.33
C VAL A 931 20.36 10.24 -12.53
N TYR A 932 21.46 10.98 -12.64
CA TYR A 932 22.50 10.70 -13.62
C TYR A 932 23.66 9.97 -12.93
N THR A 933 23.76 8.65 -13.10
CA THR A 933 24.70 7.83 -12.33
C THR A 933 26.15 7.92 -12.83
N ALA A 934 27.11 7.56 -11.97
CA ALA A 934 28.52 7.45 -12.36
C ALA A 934 28.77 6.47 -13.51
N ALA A 935 28.00 5.39 -13.59
CA ALA A 935 28.05 4.47 -14.72
C ALA A 935 27.57 5.12 -16.02
N ARG A 936 26.44 5.85 -15.99
CA ARG A 936 25.92 6.58 -17.17
C ARG A 936 26.88 7.69 -17.63
N ALA A 937 27.51 8.39 -16.68
CA ALA A 937 28.56 9.37 -16.97
C ALA A 937 29.79 8.73 -17.62
N SER A 938 30.30 7.63 -17.06
CA SER A 938 31.48 6.91 -17.59
C SER A 938 31.27 6.36 -19.00
N ALA A 939 30.02 6.03 -19.36
CA ALA A 939 29.67 5.57 -20.71
C ALA A 939 29.78 6.68 -21.77
N THR A 940 29.57 7.94 -21.36
CA THR A 940 29.49 9.08 -22.28
C THR A 940 30.87 9.39 -22.88
N PRO A 941 31.06 9.37 -24.21
CA PRO A 941 32.36 9.64 -24.84
C PRO A 941 32.96 11.01 -24.43
N ARG A 942 32.13 12.04 -24.38
CA ARG A 942 32.53 13.40 -23.99
C ARG A 942 33.02 13.48 -22.54
N PHE A 943 32.35 12.76 -21.64
CA PHE A 943 32.74 12.71 -20.24
C PHE A 943 34.15 12.13 -20.08
N ARG A 944 34.45 11.04 -20.81
CA ARG A 944 35.77 10.41 -20.80
C ARG A 944 36.86 11.30 -21.39
N GLU A 945 36.53 12.08 -22.43
CA GLU A 945 37.45 13.04 -23.04
C GLU A 945 37.81 14.16 -22.05
N LEU A 946 36.82 14.74 -21.37
CA LEU A 946 37.01 15.89 -20.48
C LEU A 946 37.49 15.52 -19.07
N PHE A 947 37.10 14.34 -18.57
CA PHE A 947 37.34 13.91 -17.18
C PHE A 947 37.89 12.47 -17.11
N PRO A 948 39.03 12.15 -17.74
CA PRO A 948 39.57 10.78 -17.78
C PRO A 948 39.93 10.21 -16.40
N ALA A 949 40.20 11.07 -15.41
CA ALA A 949 40.49 10.65 -14.03
C ALA A 949 39.24 10.24 -13.23
N GLU A 950 38.05 10.61 -13.72
CA GLU A 950 36.73 10.40 -13.08
C GLU A 950 35.96 9.24 -13.73
N VAL A 951 36.66 8.30 -14.37
CA VAL A 951 36.08 7.09 -14.99
C VAL A 951 36.28 5.91 -14.04
N LEU A 952 35.28 5.04 -13.94
CA LEU A 952 35.38 3.79 -13.16
C LEU A 952 36.54 2.91 -13.68
N GLU A 953 37.37 2.40 -12.76
CA GLU A 953 38.52 1.55 -13.11
C GLU A 953 38.09 0.27 -13.84
N SER A 954 38.80 -0.08 -14.92
CA SER A 954 38.56 -1.29 -15.71
C SER A 954 38.62 -2.55 -14.86
N GLY A 955 37.63 -3.43 -15.00
CA GLY A 955 37.52 -4.70 -14.25
C GLY A 955 36.78 -4.62 -12.91
N ARG A 956 36.39 -3.42 -12.45
CA ARG A 956 35.48 -3.29 -11.29
C ARG A 956 34.05 -3.60 -11.74
N LEU A 957 33.47 -4.69 -11.20
CA LEU A 957 32.06 -5.03 -11.41
C LEU A 957 31.19 -4.12 -10.55
N VAL A 958 30.17 -3.50 -11.16
CA VAL A 958 29.23 -2.63 -10.47
C VAL A 958 27.81 -3.16 -10.69
N ALA A 959 27.06 -3.40 -9.62
CA ALA A 959 25.68 -3.87 -9.72
C ALA A 959 24.74 -2.73 -10.15
N ALA A 960 24.02 -2.91 -11.26
CA ALA A 960 22.93 -2.06 -11.69
C ALA A 960 21.59 -2.65 -11.22
N GLU A 961 20.80 -1.85 -10.48
CA GLU A 961 19.54 -2.28 -9.87
C GLU A 961 18.52 -2.77 -10.91
N GLN A 962 18.35 -2.03 -12.00
CA GLN A 962 17.44 -2.38 -13.11
C GLN A 962 18.00 -1.80 -14.42
N VAL A 963 18.20 -2.65 -15.42
CA VAL A 963 18.62 -2.27 -16.77
C VAL A 963 17.60 -2.81 -17.77
N THR A 964 17.20 -1.99 -18.74
CA THR A 964 16.41 -2.49 -19.88
C THR A 964 17.36 -2.83 -21.01
N MET A 965 17.31 -4.05 -21.50
CA MET A 965 18.12 -4.52 -22.62
C MET A 965 17.23 -4.83 -23.81
N LEU A 966 17.62 -4.29 -24.97
CA LEU A 966 17.04 -4.60 -26.27
C LEU A 966 18.04 -5.46 -27.03
N THR A 967 17.54 -6.53 -27.61
CA THR A 967 18.30 -7.41 -28.49
C THR A 967 17.57 -7.53 -29.81
N ALA A 968 18.28 -7.37 -30.92
CA ALA A 968 17.70 -7.60 -32.25
C ALA A 968 18.61 -8.52 -33.04
N SER A 969 18.02 -9.51 -33.70
CA SER A 969 18.72 -10.55 -34.46
C SER A 969 18.01 -10.81 -35.79
N ILE A 970 18.73 -11.37 -36.75
CA ILE A 970 18.21 -11.76 -38.07
C ILE A 970 17.91 -13.27 -38.04
N PRO A 971 16.62 -13.70 -37.97
CA PRO A 971 16.27 -15.09 -37.69
C PRO A 971 16.62 -16.08 -38.82
N SER A 972 16.63 -15.65 -40.09
CA SER A 972 16.90 -16.53 -41.26
C SER A 972 18.24 -16.22 -41.92
N ILE A 973 19.29 -16.04 -41.12
CA ILE A 973 20.62 -15.65 -41.62
C ILE A 973 21.19 -16.70 -42.60
N ASP A 974 21.03 -17.99 -42.33
CA ASP A 974 21.56 -19.07 -43.17
C ASP A 974 20.94 -19.06 -44.58
N GLU A 975 19.65 -18.74 -44.71
CA GLU A 975 18.98 -18.62 -46.01
C GLU A 975 19.52 -17.43 -46.83
N LEU A 976 19.90 -16.35 -46.15
CA LEU A 976 20.51 -15.18 -46.78
C LEU A 976 21.90 -15.51 -47.34
N TYR A 977 22.74 -16.18 -46.54
CA TYR A 977 24.07 -16.62 -46.97
C TYR A 977 24.00 -17.64 -48.12
N ASN A 978 23.07 -18.60 -48.04
CA ASN A 978 22.88 -19.61 -49.08
C ASN A 978 22.35 -19.02 -50.41
N SER A 979 21.54 -17.96 -50.36
CA SER A 979 20.93 -17.37 -51.56
C SER A 979 21.79 -16.32 -52.26
N ARG A 980 22.64 -15.59 -51.53
CA ARG A 980 23.41 -14.45 -52.05
C ARG A 980 24.94 -14.64 -52.03
N GLY A 981 25.43 -15.65 -51.32
CA GLY A 981 26.86 -15.87 -51.10
C GLY A 981 27.46 -14.95 -50.04
N ASP A 982 28.54 -15.40 -49.42
CA ASP A 982 29.06 -14.85 -48.17
C ASP A 982 29.41 -13.35 -48.21
N ALA A 983 29.99 -12.88 -49.31
CA ALA A 983 30.45 -11.48 -49.43
C ALA A 983 29.29 -10.47 -49.57
N GLU A 984 28.26 -10.82 -50.35
CA GLU A 984 27.09 -9.96 -50.55
C GLU A 984 26.20 -9.98 -49.30
N ALA A 985 26.01 -11.16 -48.70
CA ALA A 985 25.26 -11.32 -47.45
C ALA A 985 25.90 -10.53 -46.29
N TYR A 986 27.23 -10.65 -46.10
CA TYR A 986 27.94 -9.92 -45.05
C TYR A 986 27.80 -8.39 -45.21
N SER A 987 27.97 -7.88 -46.44
CA SER A 987 27.86 -6.43 -46.72
C SER A 987 26.46 -5.88 -46.44
N LEU A 988 25.42 -6.70 -46.68
CA LEU A 988 24.04 -6.35 -46.37
C LEU A 988 23.78 -6.35 -44.86
N VAL A 989 24.26 -7.37 -44.15
CA VAL A 989 24.15 -7.50 -42.69
C VAL A 989 24.85 -6.34 -41.98
N GLU A 990 26.09 -6.01 -42.39
CA GLU A 990 26.85 -4.92 -41.78
C GLU A 990 26.15 -3.56 -41.94
N ARG A 991 25.62 -3.27 -43.14
CA ARG A 991 24.83 -2.06 -43.41
C ARG A 991 23.59 -2.02 -42.51
N HIS A 992 22.87 -3.12 -42.43
CA HIS A 992 21.64 -3.22 -41.65
C HIS A 992 21.88 -3.05 -40.15
N LEU A 993 22.92 -3.68 -39.59
CA LEU A 993 23.31 -3.51 -38.18
C LEU A 993 23.74 -2.07 -37.86
N SER A 994 24.41 -1.40 -38.79
CA SER A 994 24.78 0.03 -38.65
C SER A 994 23.54 0.93 -38.57
N GLU A 995 22.55 0.69 -39.44
CA GLU A 995 21.26 1.39 -39.43
C GLU A 995 20.46 1.13 -38.14
N CYS A 996 20.40 -0.12 -37.69
CA CYS A 996 19.78 -0.49 -36.42
C CYS A 996 20.44 0.24 -35.24
N GLY A 997 21.78 0.28 -35.23
CA GLY A 997 22.53 1.02 -34.22
C GLY A 997 22.21 2.52 -34.22
N ALA A 998 22.00 3.14 -35.39
CA ALA A 998 21.61 4.54 -35.48
C ALA A 998 20.19 4.78 -34.93
N SER A 999 19.25 3.88 -35.23
CA SER A 999 17.88 3.90 -34.71
C SER A 999 17.82 3.75 -33.19
N ILE A 1000 18.62 2.84 -32.63
CA ILE A 1000 18.71 2.65 -31.18
C ILE A 1000 19.19 3.94 -30.51
N ARG A 1001 20.23 4.58 -31.09
CA ARG A 1001 20.74 5.85 -30.57
C ARG A 1001 19.74 7.01 -30.68
N SER A 1002 18.94 7.08 -31.75
CA SER A 1002 17.92 8.13 -31.88
C SER A 1002 16.80 8.02 -30.84
N HIS A 1003 16.59 6.84 -30.26
CA HIS A 1003 15.66 6.60 -29.17
C HIS A 1003 16.32 6.68 -27.77
N GLY A 1004 17.59 7.11 -27.69
CA GLY A 1004 18.31 7.25 -26.42
C GLY A 1004 18.87 5.93 -25.87
N GLY A 1005 19.01 4.90 -26.70
CA GLY A 1005 19.68 3.65 -26.36
C GLY A 1005 21.16 3.65 -26.72
N GLU A 1006 21.94 2.82 -26.02
CA GLU A 1006 23.37 2.62 -26.30
C GLU A 1006 23.61 1.20 -26.81
N VAL A 1007 24.35 1.07 -27.92
CA VAL A 1007 24.77 -0.23 -28.44
C VAL A 1007 25.94 -0.75 -27.60
N VAL A 1008 25.70 -1.81 -26.84
CA VAL A 1008 26.67 -2.45 -25.95
C VAL A 1008 27.69 -3.23 -26.77
N LYS A 1009 27.18 -4.19 -27.55
CA LYS A 1009 28.00 -5.07 -28.39
C LYS A 1009 27.17 -5.66 -29.53
N VAL A 1010 27.88 -6.13 -30.54
CA VAL A 1010 27.34 -6.93 -31.64
C VAL A 1010 27.96 -8.31 -31.54
N ILE A 1011 27.13 -9.35 -31.49
CA ILE A 1011 27.53 -10.76 -31.42
C ILE A 1011 27.02 -11.43 -32.70
N GLY A 1012 27.90 -11.66 -33.66
CA GLY A 1012 27.51 -12.12 -35.00
C GLY A 1012 26.55 -11.11 -35.65
N GLU A 1013 25.34 -11.57 -35.94
CA GLU A 1013 24.22 -10.84 -36.53
C GLU A 1013 23.24 -10.27 -35.47
N THR A 1014 23.57 -10.39 -34.19
CA THR A 1014 22.73 -9.91 -33.08
C THR A 1014 23.29 -8.62 -32.48
N ILE A 1015 22.48 -7.57 -32.45
CA ILE A 1015 22.78 -6.33 -31.73
C ILE A 1015 22.24 -6.40 -30.30
N VAL A 1016 23.08 -6.03 -29.34
CA VAL A 1016 22.70 -5.91 -27.93
C VAL A 1016 22.83 -4.45 -27.52
N ALA A 1017 21.73 -3.88 -27.04
CA ALA A 1017 21.65 -2.49 -26.61
C ALA A 1017 21.05 -2.37 -25.22
N SER A 1018 21.45 -1.32 -24.51
CA SER A 1018 20.91 -0.97 -23.19
C SER A 1018 20.16 0.35 -23.25
N PHE A 1019 19.08 0.43 -22.48
CA PHE A 1019 18.21 1.59 -22.32
C PHE A 1019 17.97 1.87 -20.84
N ASN A 1020 17.93 3.15 -20.50
CA ASN A 1020 17.60 3.61 -19.15
C ASN A 1020 16.09 3.75 -18.93
N ASN A 1021 15.30 3.85 -20.01
CA ASN A 1021 13.84 3.94 -19.97
C ASN A 1021 13.24 2.78 -20.77
N ALA A 1022 12.35 2.02 -20.13
CA ALA A 1022 11.73 0.83 -20.73
C ALA A 1022 10.83 1.18 -21.92
N ARG A 1023 10.07 2.28 -21.84
CA ARG A 1023 9.24 2.78 -22.94
C ARG A 1023 10.09 3.13 -24.16
N ARG A 1024 11.22 3.81 -24.01
CA ARG A 1024 12.13 4.13 -25.12
C ARG A 1024 12.71 2.88 -25.79
N ALA A 1025 13.02 1.85 -25.01
CA ALA A 1025 13.44 0.56 -25.54
C ALA A 1025 12.33 -0.10 -26.38
N VAL A 1026 11.08 -0.04 -25.89
CA VAL A 1026 9.92 -0.58 -26.60
C VAL A 1026 9.61 0.22 -27.87
N GLU A 1027 9.66 1.56 -27.82
CA GLU A 1027 9.54 2.44 -29.01
C GLU A 1027 10.59 2.07 -30.06
N ALA A 1028 11.85 1.94 -29.66
CA ALA A 1028 12.94 1.52 -30.55
C ALA A 1028 12.69 0.11 -31.12
N ALA A 1029 12.19 -0.83 -30.32
CA ALA A 1029 11.87 -2.18 -30.79
C ALA A 1029 10.80 -2.17 -31.90
N PHE A 1030 9.76 -1.35 -31.74
CA PHE A 1030 8.73 -1.19 -32.76
C PHE A 1030 9.23 -0.44 -34.01
N ASP A 1031 10.10 0.56 -33.87
CA ASP A 1031 10.71 1.25 -35.01
C ASP A 1031 11.65 0.32 -35.79
N LEU A 1032 12.39 -0.55 -35.10
CA LEU A 1032 13.21 -1.59 -35.74
C LEU A 1032 12.34 -2.62 -36.49
N ALA A 1033 11.19 -3.01 -35.93
CA ALA A 1033 10.32 -4.02 -36.53
C ALA A 1033 9.42 -3.51 -37.69
N THR A 1034 9.14 -2.21 -37.78
CA THR A 1034 8.19 -1.64 -38.77
C THR A 1034 8.85 -1.13 -40.06
N ARG A 1035 10.18 -1.14 -40.16
CA ARG A 1035 10.91 -0.63 -41.34
C ARG A 1035 10.94 -1.60 -42.52
N ARG A 1036 9.88 -1.65 -43.31
CA ARG A 1036 9.81 -2.37 -44.60
C ARG A 1036 10.12 -1.43 -45.79
N ASP A 1037 11.40 -1.32 -46.16
CA ASP A 1037 11.77 -0.86 -47.51
C ASP A 1037 12.48 -2.02 -48.21
N GLY A 1038 12.19 -2.24 -49.49
CA GLY A 1038 12.29 -3.53 -50.24
C GLY A 1038 13.61 -4.30 -50.30
N GLU A 1039 14.65 -3.89 -49.57
CA GLU A 1039 15.93 -4.61 -49.42
C GLU A 1039 16.32 -4.89 -47.94
N ARG A 1040 15.49 -4.51 -46.95
CA ARG A 1040 15.80 -4.67 -45.52
C ARG A 1040 15.39 -6.04 -44.97
N LEU A 1041 16.26 -6.60 -44.12
CA LEU A 1041 16.09 -7.89 -43.46
C LEU A 1041 15.04 -7.80 -42.35
N THR A 1042 14.26 -8.87 -42.18
CA THR A 1042 13.31 -9.00 -41.07
C THR A 1042 14.07 -9.21 -39.76
N LEU A 1043 13.62 -8.56 -38.67
CA LEU A 1043 14.26 -8.63 -37.37
C LEU A 1043 13.37 -9.32 -36.33
N ALA A 1044 14.01 -10.15 -35.53
CA ALA A 1044 13.50 -10.67 -34.28
C ALA A 1044 13.97 -9.75 -33.15
N VAL A 1045 13.07 -9.09 -32.44
CA VAL A 1045 13.43 -8.11 -31.39
C VAL A 1045 12.94 -8.58 -30.02
N GLY A 1046 13.83 -8.63 -29.04
CA GLY A 1046 13.54 -8.93 -27.66
C GLY A 1046 13.79 -7.73 -26.76
N VAL A 1047 12.90 -7.48 -25.79
CA VAL A 1047 13.14 -6.50 -24.74
C VAL A 1047 12.92 -7.15 -23.37
N HIS A 1048 13.93 -7.06 -22.54
CA HIS A 1048 13.91 -7.55 -21.16
C HIS A 1048 14.38 -6.46 -20.19
N ARG A 1049 13.89 -6.53 -18.95
CA ARG A 1049 14.32 -5.65 -17.87
C ARG A 1049 14.59 -6.45 -16.61
N GLY A 1050 15.71 -6.13 -15.96
CA GLY A 1050 16.10 -6.76 -14.70
C GLY A 1050 17.43 -6.23 -14.14
N PRO A 1051 17.85 -6.70 -12.96
CA PRO A 1051 19.15 -6.35 -12.38
C PRO A 1051 20.29 -6.95 -13.21
N ALA A 1052 21.37 -6.19 -13.42
CA ALA A 1052 22.52 -6.64 -14.20
C ALA A 1052 23.84 -6.20 -13.54
N LEU A 1053 24.91 -6.97 -13.75
CA LEU A 1053 26.27 -6.52 -13.41
C LEU A 1053 26.86 -5.78 -14.61
N VAL A 1054 27.47 -4.64 -14.36
CA VAL A 1054 28.09 -3.79 -15.38
C VAL A 1054 29.59 -3.74 -15.16
N THR A 1055 30.35 -3.80 -16.23
CA THR A 1055 31.78 -3.50 -16.21
C THR A 1055 32.18 -2.73 -17.47
N THR A 1056 33.38 -2.16 -17.45
CA THR A 1056 34.02 -1.58 -18.62
C THR A 1056 35.08 -2.55 -19.14
N ALA A 1057 34.90 -3.02 -20.38
CA ALA A 1057 35.86 -3.87 -21.08
C ALA A 1057 36.22 -3.19 -22.42
N ASN A 1058 37.51 -2.98 -22.68
CA ASN A 1058 38.02 -2.29 -23.87
C ASN A 1058 37.35 -0.92 -24.11
N ASP A 1059 37.21 -0.11 -23.05
CA ASP A 1059 36.60 1.22 -23.10
C ASP A 1059 35.14 1.25 -23.58
N ARG A 1060 34.41 0.13 -23.44
CA ARG A 1060 32.96 0.01 -23.67
C ARG A 1060 32.25 -0.66 -22.49
N LEU A 1061 30.98 -0.30 -22.28
CA LEU A 1061 30.13 -0.98 -21.30
C LEU A 1061 29.91 -2.44 -21.73
N ASP A 1062 30.00 -3.36 -20.78
CA ASP A 1062 29.54 -4.73 -20.95
C ASP A 1062 28.68 -5.15 -19.74
N TYR A 1063 27.67 -5.98 -20.02
CA TYR A 1063 26.67 -6.40 -19.05
C TYR A 1063 26.71 -7.92 -18.86
N PHE A 1064 26.66 -8.34 -17.59
CA PHE A 1064 26.72 -9.73 -17.15
C PHE A 1064 25.56 -10.07 -16.23
N GLY A 1065 25.27 -11.37 -16.09
CA GLY A 1065 24.24 -11.90 -15.20
C GLY A 1065 22.96 -12.34 -15.92
N ALA A 1066 21.95 -12.73 -15.13
CA ALA A 1066 20.72 -13.35 -15.63
C ALA A 1066 20.00 -12.48 -16.67
N THR A 1067 19.88 -11.17 -16.42
CA THR A 1067 19.21 -10.21 -17.32
C THR A 1067 19.85 -10.19 -18.71
N ALA A 1068 21.18 -10.13 -18.81
CA ALA A 1068 21.87 -10.14 -20.10
C ALA A 1068 21.65 -11.46 -20.86
N ARG A 1069 21.67 -12.60 -20.16
CA ARG A 1069 21.41 -13.91 -20.79
C ARG A 1069 19.95 -14.05 -21.25
N GLN A 1070 19.01 -13.60 -20.44
CA GLN A 1070 17.58 -13.65 -20.76
C GLN A 1070 17.27 -12.73 -21.96
N ALA A 1071 17.79 -11.50 -21.95
CA ALA A 1071 17.65 -10.58 -23.07
C ALA A 1071 18.21 -11.16 -24.38
N THR A 1072 19.38 -11.79 -24.34
CA THR A 1072 20.02 -12.38 -25.55
C THR A 1072 19.28 -13.60 -26.08
N ALA A 1073 18.50 -14.30 -25.24
CA ALA A 1073 17.69 -15.44 -25.68
C ALA A 1073 16.38 -15.03 -26.37
N LEU A 1074 15.83 -13.86 -26.06
CA LEU A 1074 14.51 -13.43 -26.53
C LEU A 1074 14.32 -13.40 -28.07
N PRO A 1075 15.28 -12.96 -28.89
CA PRO A 1075 15.09 -12.94 -30.34
C PRO A 1075 14.77 -14.33 -30.92
N SER A 1076 15.41 -15.39 -30.41
CA SER A 1076 15.12 -16.77 -30.85
C SER A 1076 13.68 -17.21 -30.54
N VAL A 1077 13.07 -16.59 -29.53
CA VAL A 1077 11.70 -16.86 -29.10
C VAL A 1077 10.70 -15.94 -29.81
N ALA A 1078 11.10 -14.71 -30.15
CA ALA A 1078 10.29 -13.69 -30.80
C ALA A 1078 9.86 -14.07 -32.23
N GLY A 1079 10.66 -14.86 -32.94
CA GLY A 1079 10.46 -15.09 -34.38
C GLY A 1079 10.57 -13.77 -35.17
N GLU A 1080 9.79 -13.60 -36.25
CA GLU A 1080 9.79 -12.38 -37.08
C GLU A 1080 9.02 -11.18 -36.45
N GLY A 1081 9.04 -11.06 -35.12
CA GLY A 1081 8.28 -10.07 -34.36
C GLY A 1081 9.00 -9.55 -33.12
N ILE A 1082 8.21 -9.04 -32.18
CA ILE A 1082 8.72 -8.43 -30.94
C ILE A 1082 8.27 -9.26 -29.74
N ALA A 1083 9.21 -9.62 -28.86
CA ALA A 1083 8.95 -10.28 -27.58
C ALA A 1083 9.24 -9.33 -26.41
N LEU A 1084 8.22 -9.05 -25.60
CA LEU A 1084 8.34 -8.26 -24.38
C LEU A 1084 8.08 -9.14 -23.16
N THR A 1085 9.02 -9.17 -22.20
CA THR A 1085 8.83 -9.91 -20.94
C THR A 1085 7.88 -9.19 -19.98
N GLU A 1086 7.25 -9.92 -19.05
CA GLU A 1086 6.41 -9.37 -17.98
C GLU A 1086 7.04 -8.20 -17.23
N ALA A 1087 8.34 -8.27 -16.94
CA ALA A 1087 9.08 -7.21 -16.26
C ALA A 1087 9.12 -5.88 -17.04
N VAL A 1088 8.95 -5.93 -18.36
CA VAL A 1088 8.84 -4.74 -19.22
C VAL A 1088 7.39 -4.26 -19.28
N LEU A 1089 6.43 -5.17 -19.31
CA LEU A 1089 4.98 -4.87 -19.37
C LEU A 1089 4.44 -4.30 -18.06
N ALA A 1090 5.05 -4.66 -16.92
CA ALA A 1090 4.70 -4.15 -15.60
C ALA A 1090 5.00 -2.65 -15.43
N GLU A 1091 5.79 -2.04 -16.34
CA GLU A 1091 6.09 -0.62 -16.31
C GLU A 1091 4.88 0.22 -16.76
N PRO A 1092 4.33 1.12 -15.92
CA PRO A 1092 3.12 1.88 -16.23
C PRO A 1092 3.24 2.72 -17.52
N GLU A 1093 4.43 3.26 -17.80
CA GLU A 1093 4.68 4.04 -19.04
C GLU A 1093 4.58 3.18 -20.29
N VAL A 1094 5.02 1.91 -20.21
CA VAL A 1094 4.95 0.95 -21.32
C VAL A 1094 3.51 0.50 -21.51
N ALA A 1095 2.83 0.09 -20.43
CA ALA A 1095 1.44 -0.34 -20.48
C ALA A 1095 0.51 0.76 -21.01
N GLY A 1096 0.69 2.00 -20.51
CA GLY A 1096 -0.08 3.16 -20.97
C GLY A 1096 0.18 3.52 -22.43
N TRP A 1097 1.43 3.45 -22.89
CA TRP A 1097 1.77 3.70 -24.29
C TRP A 1097 1.21 2.63 -25.23
N LEU A 1098 1.37 1.34 -24.90
CA LEU A 1098 0.83 0.23 -25.69
C LEU A 1098 -0.69 0.31 -25.82
N ALA A 1099 -1.39 0.64 -24.73
CA ALA A 1099 -2.83 0.84 -24.72
C ALA A 1099 -3.26 2.06 -25.56
N GLY A 1100 -2.52 3.17 -25.48
CA GLY A 1100 -2.78 4.38 -26.27
C GLY A 1100 -2.58 4.18 -27.78
N GLU A 1101 -1.62 3.33 -28.17
CA GLU A 1101 -1.35 2.94 -29.55
C GLU A 1101 -2.27 1.81 -30.04
N GLY A 1102 -3.17 1.27 -29.19
CA GLY A 1102 -4.07 0.18 -29.54
C GLY A 1102 -3.38 -1.15 -29.87
N ARG A 1103 -2.16 -1.37 -29.38
CA ARG A 1103 -1.36 -2.57 -29.70
C ARG A 1103 -1.78 -3.74 -28.80
N VAL A 1104 -2.25 -4.83 -29.40
CA VAL A 1104 -2.65 -6.04 -28.69
C VAL A 1104 -1.67 -7.17 -29.01
N GLY A 1105 -0.90 -7.62 -28.02
CA GLY A 1105 0.02 -8.74 -28.18
C GLY A 1105 -0.51 -10.07 -27.63
N LYS A 1106 -0.03 -11.19 -28.18
CA LYS A 1106 -0.38 -12.56 -27.73
C LYS A 1106 0.51 -12.98 -26.56
N VAL A 1107 -0.07 -13.48 -25.48
CA VAL A 1107 0.68 -13.91 -24.29
C VAL A 1107 1.05 -15.39 -24.38
N ARG A 1108 2.30 -15.75 -24.06
CA ARG A 1108 2.76 -17.13 -23.89
C ARG A 1108 3.68 -17.24 -22.67
N ILE A 1109 3.74 -18.44 -22.09
CA ILE A 1109 4.64 -18.77 -20.99
C ILE A 1109 5.80 -19.58 -21.55
N ILE A 1110 7.04 -19.11 -21.34
CA ILE A 1110 8.24 -19.68 -21.96
C ILE A 1110 9.39 -19.70 -20.95
N ASP A 1111 10.21 -20.74 -21.00
CA ASP A 1111 11.40 -20.85 -20.19
C ASP A 1111 12.55 -20.02 -20.79
N LEU A 1112 13.12 -19.12 -20.00
CA LEU A 1112 14.32 -18.36 -20.36
C LEU A 1112 15.52 -18.86 -19.52
N PRO A 1113 16.76 -18.62 -19.97
CA PRO A 1113 17.95 -19.08 -19.26
C PRO A 1113 17.99 -18.65 -17.78
N GLY A 1114 17.80 -19.59 -16.87
CA GLY A 1114 17.81 -19.37 -15.42
C GLY A 1114 16.50 -18.85 -14.81
N LYS A 1115 15.38 -18.86 -15.55
CA LYS A 1115 14.04 -18.59 -15.01
C LYS A 1115 12.98 -19.33 -15.85
N SER A 1116 12.31 -20.31 -15.25
CA SER A 1116 11.21 -21.05 -15.88
C SER A 1116 9.89 -20.27 -15.77
N GLY A 1117 8.98 -20.52 -16.71
CA GLY A 1117 7.61 -19.99 -16.67
C GLY A 1117 7.50 -18.47 -16.85
N GLN A 1118 8.38 -17.82 -17.62
CA GLN A 1118 8.25 -16.39 -17.87
C GLN A 1118 7.06 -16.07 -18.78
N VAL A 1119 6.22 -15.13 -18.37
CA VAL A 1119 5.17 -14.55 -19.21
C VAL A 1119 5.79 -13.59 -20.21
N ILE A 1120 5.60 -13.87 -21.50
CA ILE A 1120 6.10 -13.06 -22.62
C ILE A 1120 4.92 -12.68 -23.51
N GLN A 1121 4.84 -11.41 -23.89
CA GLN A 1121 3.87 -10.91 -24.85
C GLN A 1121 4.52 -10.66 -26.21
N PHE A 1122 3.94 -11.27 -27.24
CA PHE A 1122 4.41 -11.24 -28.62
C PHE A 1122 3.59 -10.24 -29.44
N TYR A 1123 4.27 -9.42 -30.21
CA TYR A 1123 3.67 -8.50 -31.16
C TYR A 1123 4.15 -8.87 -32.56
N GLU A 1124 3.20 -9.00 -33.49
CA GLU A 1124 3.51 -9.25 -34.90
C GLU A 1124 4.14 -7.99 -35.52
N SER A 1125 5.08 -8.17 -36.44
CA SER A 1125 5.53 -7.08 -37.31
C SER A 1125 4.36 -6.72 -38.24
N ALA A 1126 3.90 -5.47 -38.15
CA ALA A 1126 2.77 -4.99 -38.94
C ALA A 1126 2.96 -5.19 -40.46
#